data_AF-A0A9D2DX37-F1
#
_entry.id   AF-A0A9D2DX37-F1
#
_cell.length_a   1.000
_cell.length_b   1.000
_cell.length_c   1.000
_cell.angle_alpha   90.00
_cell.angle_beta   90.00
_cell.angle_gamma   90.00
#
_symmetry.space_group_name_H-M   'P 1'
#
loop_
_entity.id
_entity.type
_entity.pdbx_description
1 polymer ?
#
loop_
_entity_poly.entity_id
_entity_poly.type
_entity_poly.pdbx_seq_one_letter_code
_entity_poly.pdbx_strand_id
1 'polypeptide(L)'
;MKRKFWPAAMTALMALLLTCGFAACADTGDTGNDNPNDNPDTPEEPLQATEGLVFTLSQDGTEYFVTDYTGTAAEVYVPATHEGLPVTTIRHYGDGDAFAYCKQLTSVTLPDSITSIGGGAFLACSQLTSVTLPDSLVSIGEDAFAHCENLASVTLPESLVSIGNAVFQSCTTLTNIHIPAGIMYIGEAVFELCNDLESITVAENNAFYAARDGILYNKDMTQFIHAPAAIGGSVTVPGSITSIGTYVFSRCIHLQSLTIEEGVERIESQAFWLNSGLTSVTIPDSVWFIGSAAFANCENLAEITINGSVEYMAAGAFFNTAYYNDADNWENGVLYIGSHLIEAQDTLSGTYSVKQGTTVIAYNAFENRAITGITLPDSVTHIGDRAFYACYNLQRAALGNGVVSIGAWAFNECSNLQSITVGNTVTSIGIFAFRNTAFFNDDANWEDGILFLGNYLIAARETLSGAYTVRQGTTIIADAAFADCINLTSVTIPEGVTHIGANAFANCFALASVDIPDSVTGIGDSAFSSCSSLTSITIPEGVTRIGDWTFVGCGNLESVVLPDSVTSIGYEAFMGCGSLTSIVLPANLTSIEISAFSGCYGLTSVTIPESVVSIEDGAFSGCTELTSVTFENPEGWYVSEDAEAGTVIESDDLSDPATAARYLTDMYYYCYHNWIRLS
;
A
#
# COMPACT_ATOMS: atom_id res chain seq x y z
N MET A 1 -41.95 -5.86 -39.55
CA MET A 1 -42.89 -6.86 -40.10
C MET A 1 -42.42 -8.25 -39.66
N LYS A 2 -43.30 -8.95 -38.92
CA LYS A 2 -43.45 -10.42 -38.67
C LYS A 2 -42.24 -11.36 -38.95
N ARG A 3 -41.66 -12.02 -37.93
CA ARG A 3 -41.98 -13.35 -37.28
C ARG A 3 -41.05 -14.49 -37.77
N LYS A 4 -40.21 -15.03 -36.87
CA LYS A 4 -40.23 -16.38 -36.22
C LYS A 4 -40.13 -17.60 -37.16
N PHE A 5 -39.18 -18.51 -36.92
CA PHE A 5 -39.39 -19.83 -36.25
C PHE A 5 -38.12 -20.72 -36.27
N TRP A 6 -37.78 -21.32 -35.12
CA TRP A 6 -37.07 -22.61 -34.95
C TRP A 6 -38.02 -23.77 -35.34
N PRO A 7 -37.61 -25.06 -35.60
CA PRO A 7 -36.93 -25.90 -34.60
C PRO A 7 -36.07 -27.12 -35.08
N ALA A 8 -35.33 -27.70 -34.10
CA ALA A 8 -35.13 -29.11 -33.72
C ALA A 8 -34.90 -30.28 -34.72
N ALA A 9 -33.80 -31.02 -34.45
CA ALA A 9 -33.63 -32.48 -34.27
C ALA A 9 -34.29 -33.50 -35.23
N MET A 10 -33.52 -34.51 -35.71
CA MET A 10 -33.68 -35.96 -35.44
C MET A 10 -32.80 -36.89 -36.32
N THR A 11 -32.15 -37.88 -35.67
CA THR A 11 -31.94 -39.31 -36.05
C THR A 11 -31.25 -39.77 -37.35
N ALA A 12 -30.16 -40.52 -37.16
CA ALA A 12 -29.85 -41.91 -37.57
C ALA A 12 -30.26 -42.48 -38.95
N LEU A 13 -29.28 -43.06 -39.68
CA LEU A 13 -29.31 -44.35 -40.41
C LEU A 13 -27.90 -44.62 -41.00
N MET A 14 -27.12 -45.62 -40.57
CA MET A 14 -27.08 -47.06 -40.93
C MET A 14 -26.79 -47.43 -42.41
N ALA A 15 -25.76 -48.29 -42.55
CA ALA A 15 -25.46 -49.31 -43.58
C ALA A 15 -24.64 -48.94 -44.84
N LEU A 16 -23.50 -49.64 -45.07
CA LEU A 16 -23.48 -50.89 -45.83
C LEU A 16 -22.13 -51.66 -45.77
N LEU A 17 -22.26 -52.99 -45.88
CA LEU A 17 -21.29 -54.09 -45.88
C LEU A 17 -20.45 -54.23 -47.18
N LEU A 18 -19.31 -54.95 -47.07
CA LEU A 18 -18.75 -56.04 -47.93
C LEU A 18 -17.36 -56.39 -47.31
N THR A 19 -16.81 -57.62 -47.18
CA THR A 19 -17.11 -58.99 -47.63
C THR A 19 -16.21 -60.02 -46.91
N CYS A 20 -16.69 -61.26 -46.86
CA CYS A 20 -16.16 -62.47 -46.21
C CYS A 20 -14.81 -63.03 -46.69
N GLY A 21 -14.21 -63.93 -45.88
CA GLY A 21 -13.26 -64.96 -46.33
C GLY A 21 -12.76 -65.94 -45.25
N PHE A 22 -13.41 -67.11 -45.16
CA PHE A 22 -13.08 -68.43 -44.56
C PHE A 22 -11.57 -68.76 -44.33
N ALA A 23 -11.10 -69.66 -43.42
CA ALA A 23 -11.60 -71.00 -43.05
C ALA A 23 -10.89 -71.65 -41.81
N ALA A 24 -11.63 -72.56 -41.16
CA ALA A 24 -11.27 -73.87 -40.53
C ALA A 24 -10.36 -73.93 -39.27
N CYS A 25 -10.80 -74.47 -38.10
CA CYS A 25 -11.15 -75.87 -37.71
C CYS A 25 -9.92 -76.80 -37.73
N ALA A 26 -9.55 -77.63 -36.73
CA ALA A 26 -10.05 -78.04 -35.41
C ALA A 26 -8.89 -78.81 -34.71
N ASP A 27 -8.71 -78.65 -33.38
CA ASP A 27 -8.95 -79.66 -32.32
C ASP A 27 -7.82 -80.70 -32.05
N THR A 28 -7.43 -80.83 -30.77
CA THR A 28 -7.30 -82.10 -30.03
C THR A 28 -6.85 -81.87 -28.56
N GLY A 29 -7.74 -82.19 -27.61
CA GLY A 29 -7.45 -82.80 -26.29
C GLY A 29 -7.08 -81.87 -25.12
N ASP A 30 -7.99 -81.56 -24.18
CA ASP A 30 -8.31 -82.32 -22.93
C ASP A 30 -7.20 -82.15 -21.84
N THR A 31 -7.41 -81.52 -20.69
CA THR A 31 -8.45 -81.74 -19.67
C THR A 31 -8.65 -80.48 -18.82
N GLY A 32 -9.92 -80.14 -18.56
CA GLY A 32 -10.30 -79.12 -17.60
C GLY A 32 -10.20 -79.61 -16.15
N ASN A 33 -9.94 -78.66 -15.25
CA ASN A 33 -10.77 -78.54 -14.05
C ASN A 33 -10.99 -77.04 -13.77
N ASP A 34 -12.25 -76.66 -13.87
CA ASP A 34 -12.78 -75.31 -13.73
C ASP A 34 -12.80 -74.85 -12.27
N ASN A 35 -12.54 -73.56 -12.06
CA ASN A 35 -13.30 -72.77 -11.10
C ASN A 35 -13.84 -71.54 -11.85
N PRO A 36 -15.17 -71.41 -12.06
CA PRO A 36 -15.75 -70.38 -12.91
C PRO A 36 -16.10 -69.16 -12.05
N ASN A 37 -15.31 -68.08 -12.12
CA ASN A 37 -15.74 -66.74 -11.68
C ASN A 37 -14.85 -65.56 -12.13
N ASP A 38 -14.02 -65.69 -13.16
CA ASP A 38 -13.34 -64.53 -13.72
C ASP A 38 -14.20 -63.86 -14.79
N ASN A 39 -14.86 -62.79 -14.35
CA ASN A 39 -15.49 -61.77 -15.18
C ASN A 39 -14.38 -60.96 -15.90
N PRO A 40 -14.31 -60.93 -17.25
CA PRO A 40 -13.37 -60.08 -17.96
C PRO A 40 -14.04 -58.72 -18.20
N ASP A 41 -14.17 -57.94 -17.13
CA ASP A 41 -14.61 -56.54 -17.20
C ASP A 41 -13.97 -55.78 -16.02
N THR A 42 -12.67 -55.57 -16.10
CA THR A 42 -12.01 -54.43 -15.42
C THR A 42 -11.74 -53.38 -16.51
N PRO A 43 -12.27 -52.15 -16.39
CA PRO A 43 -11.85 -51.07 -17.28
C PRO A 43 -10.34 -50.89 -17.13
N GLU A 44 -9.60 -50.88 -18.24
CA GLU A 44 -8.20 -50.42 -18.22
C GLU A 44 -8.17 -48.98 -17.70
N GLU A 45 -7.37 -48.72 -16.66
CA GLU A 45 -7.08 -47.34 -16.23
C GLU A 45 -6.47 -46.56 -17.41
N PRO A 46 -6.84 -45.29 -17.61
CA PRO A 46 -6.30 -44.50 -18.71
C PRO A 46 -4.77 -44.45 -18.61
N LEU A 47 -4.09 -44.67 -19.74
CA LEU A 47 -2.63 -44.52 -19.89
C LEU A 47 -2.21 -43.11 -19.42
N GLN A 48 -1.68 -43.02 -18.19
CA GLN A 48 -1.20 -41.77 -17.60
C GLN A 48 0.07 -41.30 -18.32
N ALA A 49 0.03 -40.11 -18.94
CA ALA A 49 1.18 -39.57 -19.66
C ALA A 49 2.21 -38.98 -18.68
N THR A 50 3.23 -39.76 -18.34
CA THR A 50 4.41 -39.33 -17.56
C THR A 50 5.59 -38.94 -18.45
N GLU A 51 5.44 -39.04 -19.79
CA GLU A 51 6.51 -38.80 -20.75
C GLU A 51 6.86 -37.30 -20.83
N GLY A 52 8.14 -36.98 -20.75
CA GLY A 52 8.66 -35.61 -20.84
C GLY A 52 8.95 -34.93 -19.50
N LEU A 53 8.55 -35.52 -18.36
CA LEU A 53 8.91 -35.04 -17.03
C LEU A 53 10.41 -35.20 -16.78
N VAL A 54 11.04 -34.14 -16.29
CA VAL A 54 12.45 -34.10 -15.90
C VAL A 54 12.55 -34.02 -14.38
N PHE A 55 13.34 -34.91 -13.80
CA PHE A 55 13.53 -35.02 -12.36
C PHE A 55 14.95 -34.64 -11.95
N THR A 56 15.07 -33.89 -10.87
CA THR A 56 16.36 -33.54 -10.24
C THR A 56 16.40 -34.08 -8.82
N LEU A 57 17.45 -34.83 -8.48
CA LEU A 57 17.65 -35.39 -7.13
C LEU A 57 18.07 -34.28 -6.16
N SER A 58 17.55 -34.31 -4.93
CA SER A 58 17.96 -33.42 -3.85
C SER A 58 19.44 -33.56 -3.51
N GLN A 59 20.03 -32.48 -2.94
CA GLN A 59 21.45 -32.45 -2.63
C GLN A 59 21.88 -33.52 -1.60
N ASP A 60 20.97 -33.87 -0.69
CA ASP A 60 21.11 -34.93 0.30
C ASP A 60 20.70 -36.33 -0.22
N GLY A 61 20.14 -36.41 -1.44
CA GLY A 61 19.81 -37.65 -2.12
C GLY A 61 18.58 -38.39 -1.59
N THR A 62 17.66 -37.70 -0.91
CA THR A 62 16.49 -38.31 -0.25
C THR A 62 15.20 -38.18 -1.04
N GLU A 63 15.11 -37.26 -2.00
CA GLU A 63 13.89 -36.95 -2.74
C GLU A 63 14.19 -36.42 -4.15
N TYR A 64 13.17 -36.43 -5.01
CA TYR A 64 13.22 -35.87 -6.36
C TYR A 64 12.29 -34.66 -6.50
N PHE A 65 12.67 -33.75 -7.39
CA PHE A 65 11.88 -32.60 -7.78
C PHE A 65 11.56 -32.66 -9.27
N VAL A 66 10.35 -32.24 -9.65
CA VAL A 66 10.06 -31.96 -11.06
C VAL A 66 10.66 -30.60 -11.39
N THR A 67 11.57 -30.56 -12.36
CA THR A 67 12.32 -29.35 -12.72
C THR A 67 12.10 -28.89 -14.15
N ASP A 68 11.55 -29.73 -15.03
CA ASP A 68 11.22 -29.34 -16.41
C ASP A 68 10.17 -30.32 -16.98
N TYR A 69 9.44 -29.88 -17.98
CA TYR A 69 8.48 -30.68 -18.74
C TYR A 69 8.68 -30.42 -20.24
N THR A 70 9.29 -31.40 -20.90
CA THR A 70 9.60 -31.36 -22.34
C THR A 70 8.56 -32.10 -23.19
N GLY A 71 7.51 -32.62 -22.55
CA GLY A 71 6.46 -33.40 -23.20
C GLY A 71 5.44 -32.53 -23.94
N THR A 72 4.63 -33.18 -24.77
CA THR A 72 3.59 -32.52 -25.58
C THR A 72 2.17 -32.93 -25.17
N ALA A 73 2.03 -33.70 -24.09
CA ALA A 73 0.74 -34.15 -23.62
C ALA A 73 -0.08 -32.97 -23.07
N ALA A 74 -1.40 -33.01 -23.29
CA ALA A 74 -2.32 -32.03 -22.72
C ALA A 74 -2.70 -32.37 -21.27
N GLU A 75 -2.63 -33.65 -20.88
CA GLU A 75 -2.89 -34.12 -19.53
C GLU A 75 -1.63 -34.78 -19.00
N VAL A 76 -1.14 -34.35 -17.84
CA VAL A 76 0.09 -34.87 -17.25
C VAL A 76 -0.16 -35.38 -15.83
N TYR A 77 0.42 -36.55 -15.55
CA TYR A 77 0.44 -37.14 -14.21
C TYR A 77 1.85 -37.12 -13.65
N VAL A 78 2.04 -36.47 -12.50
CA VAL A 78 3.32 -36.52 -11.78
C VAL A 78 3.36 -37.80 -10.92
N PRO A 79 4.38 -38.66 -11.05
CA PRO A 79 4.45 -39.87 -10.25
C PRO A 79 4.84 -39.57 -8.80
N ALA A 80 4.27 -40.30 -7.84
CA ALA A 80 4.59 -40.13 -6.41
C ALA A 80 6.06 -40.46 -6.07
N THR A 81 6.69 -41.29 -6.91
CA THR A 81 8.10 -41.70 -6.74
C THR A 81 8.83 -41.71 -8.07
N HIS A 82 10.11 -41.34 -8.06
CA HIS A 82 11.05 -41.52 -9.17
C HIS A 82 12.27 -42.29 -8.67
N GLU A 83 12.66 -43.35 -9.38
CA GLU A 83 13.75 -44.26 -8.97
C GLU A 83 13.68 -44.78 -7.51
N GLY A 84 12.46 -44.92 -6.98
CA GLY A 84 12.21 -45.43 -5.63
C GLY A 84 12.31 -44.39 -4.51
N LEU A 85 12.58 -43.13 -4.83
CA LEU A 85 12.54 -42.00 -3.90
C LEU A 85 11.28 -41.14 -4.13
N PRO A 86 10.74 -40.47 -3.11
CA PRO A 86 9.55 -39.63 -3.25
C PRO A 86 9.79 -38.43 -4.15
N VAL A 87 8.78 -38.01 -4.89
CA VAL A 87 8.76 -36.73 -5.62
C VAL A 87 7.97 -35.72 -4.81
N THR A 88 8.60 -34.66 -4.33
CA THR A 88 8.04 -33.81 -3.25
C THR A 88 7.78 -32.36 -3.63
N THR A 89 8.40 -31.87 -4.71
CA THR A 89 8.29 -30.45 -5.13
C THR A 89 8.18 -30.31 -6.63
N ILE A 90 7.35 -29.37 -7.08
CA ILE A 90 7.34 -28.83 -8.46
C ILE A 90 8.11 -27.51 -8.46
N ARG A 91 9.21 -27.37 -9.19
CA ARG A 91 10.11 -26.19 -9.07
C ARG A 91 9.97 -25.18 -10.22
N HIS A 92 10.25 -23.92 -9.94
CA HIS A 92 10.60 -22.89 -10.92
C HIS A 92 11.53 -21.83 -10.28
N TYR A 93 12.40 -21.21 -11.10
CA TYR A 93 13.58 -20.39 -10.74
C TYR A 93 14.82 -21.14 -10.20
N GLY A 94 16.00 -20.71 -10.66
CA GLY A 94 17.31 -21.13 -10.17
C GLY A 94 17.90 -22.39 -10.80
N ASP A 95 17.10 -23.44 -11.05
CA ASP A 95 17.57 -24.74 -11.60
C ASP A 95 16.53 -25.51 -12.46
N GLY A 96 15.45 -24.87 -12.94
CA GLY A 96 14.49 -25.48 -13.87
C GLY A 96 13.16 -24.74 -13.99
N ASP A 97 12.41 -24.97 -15.08
CA ASP A 97 11.11 -24.37 -15.40
C ASP A 97 10.04 -25.47 -15.52
N ALA A 98 9.57 -26.05 -14.40
CA ALA A 98 8.80 -27.32 -14.41
C ALA A 98 7.68 -27.38 -15.45
N PHE A 99 6.60 -26.61 -15.29
CA PHE A 99 5.53 -26.53 -16.29
C PHE A 99 5.38 -25.12 -16.85
N ALA A 100 6.23 -24.17 -16.47
CA ALA A 100 6.13 -22.80 -16.92
C ALA A 100 6.05 -22.72 -18.46
N TYR A 101 5.14 -21.90 -18.95
CA TYR A 101 4.86 -21.66 -20.36
C TYR A 101 4.37 -22.88 -21.14
N CYS A 102 3.93 -23.96 -20.48
CA CYS A 102 3.30 -25.11 -21.12
C CYS A 102 1.87 -24.79 -21.58
N LYS A 103 1.77 -24.12 -22.74
CA LYS A 103 0.50 -23.66 -23.35
C LYS A 103 -0.36 -24.77 -23.95
N GLN A 104 0.09 -26.01 -23.91
CA GLN A 104 -0.65 -27.20 -24.34
C GLN A 104 -1.40 -27.88 -23.18
N LEU A 105 -0.97 -27.60 -21.95
CA LEU A 105 -1.41 -28.32 -20.76
C LEU A 105 -2.83 -27.89 -20.38
N THR A 106 -3.75 -28.85 -20.34
CA THR A 106 -5.15 -28.66 -19.96
C THR A 106 -5.44 -29.12 -18.55
N SER A 107 -4.72 -30.12 -18.04
CA SER A 107 -4.79 -30.59 -16.65
C SER A 107 -3.48 -31.17 -16.16
N VAL A 108 -3.24 -31.05 -14.85
CA VAL A 108 -2.14 -31.71 -14.14
C VAL A 108 -2.67 -32.35 -12.87
N THR A 109 -2.30 -33.60 -12.65
CA THR A 109 -2.57 -34.33 -11.41
C THR A 109 -1.28 -34.46 -10.61
N LEU A 110 -1.30 -33.94 -9.38
CA LEU A 110 -0.18 -33.99 -8.44
C LEU A 110 -0.46 -35.07 -7.38
N PRO A 111 0.52 -35.94 -7.05
CA PRO A 111 0.36 -36.98 -6.05
C PRO A 111 0.55 -36.43 -4.62
N ASP A 112 0.04 -37.16 -3.62
CA ASP A 112 0.17 -36.81 -2.19
C ASP A 112 1.60 -36.79 -1.65
N SER A 113 2.60 -37.17 -2.44
CA SER A 113 4.00 -36.95 -2.07
C SER A 113 4.43 -35.49 -2.23
N ILE A 114 3.72 -34.68 -3.04
CA ILE A 114 4.05 -33.27 -3.28
C ILE A 114 3.63 -32.42 -2.08
N THR A 115 4.60 -31.80 -1.42
CA THR A 115 4.39 -30.93 -0.26
C THR A 115 4.53 -29.45 -0.59
N SER A 116 5.13 -29.08 -1.73
CA SER A 116 5.25 -27.68 -2.15
C SER A 116 5.24 -27.48 -3.66
N ILE A 117 4.71 -26.33 -4.08
CA ILE A 117 4.78 -25.82 -5.46
C ILE A 117 5.66 -24.57 -5.42
N GLY A 118 6.79 -24.61 -6.12
CA GLY A 118 7.73 -23.50 -6.23
C GLY A 118 7.18 -22.34 -7.06
N GLY A 119 7.77 -21.16 -6.87
CA GLY A 119 7.27 -19.95 -7.51
C GLY A 119 7.42 -19.99 -9.03
N GLY A 120 6.33 -19.72 -9.77
CA GLY A 120 6.20 -19.77 -11.23
C GLY A 120 6.10 -21.17 -11.84
N ALA A 121 5.90 -22.22 -11.04
CA ALA A 121 5.86 -23.61 -11.50
C ALA A 121 4.93 -23.89 -12.70
N PHE A 122 3.79 -23.20 -12.78
CA PHE A 122 2.79 -23.26 -13.87
C PHE A 122 2.56 -21.90 -14.52
N LEU A 123 3.52 -20.98 -14.42
CA LEU A 123 3.42 -19.63 -14.98
C LEU A 123 3.03 -19.67 -16.46
N ALA A 124 1.99 -18.95 -16.85
CA ALA A 124 1.52 -18.83 -18.23
C ALA A 124 1.16 -20.18 -18.92
N CYS A 125 0.71 -21.18 -18.15
CA CYS A 125 0.00 -22.36 -18.66
C CYS A 125 -1.43 -21.98 -19.12
N SER A 126 -1.53 -21.16 -20.17
CA SER A 126 -2.79 -20.47 -20.53
C SER A 126 -3.95 -21.38 -20.96
N GLN A 127 -3.71 -22.67 -21.21
CA GLN A 127 -4.76 -23.65 -21.51
C GLN A 127 -5.16 -24.51 -20.30
N LEU A 128 -4.50 -24.33 -19.15
CA LEU A 128 -4.77 -25.12 -17.95
C LEU A 128 -6.17 -24.77 -17.44
N THR A 129 -7.05 -25.77 -17.43
CA THR A 129 -8.45 -25.60 -17.02
C THR A 129 -8.72 -26.05 -15.60
N SER A 130 -7.91 -26.99 -15.10
CA SER A 130 -7.99 -27.53 -13.75
C SER A 130 -6.62 -27.99 -13.28
N VAL A 131 -6.38 -27.86 -11.98
CA VAL A 131 -5.27 -28.48 -11.27
C VAL A 131 -5.84 -29.18 -10.04
N THR A 132 -5.49 -30.44 -9.85
CA THR A 132 -5.83 -31.16 -8.61
C THR A 132 -4.64 -31.01 -7.66
N LEU A 133 -4.79 -30.15 -6.65
CA LEU A 133 -3.79 -29.97 -5.59
C LEU A 133 -3.90 -31.13 -4.58
N PRO A 134 -2.77 -31.68 -4.10
CA PRO A 134 -2.79 -32.82 -3.18
C PRO A 134 -3.04 -32.39 -1.73
N ASP A 135 -3.61 -33.30 -0.92
CA ASP A 135 -3.97 -33.06 0.49
C ASP A 135 -2.76 -32.86 1.43
N SER A 136 -1.54 -33.07 0.91
CA SER A 136 -0.27 -32.89 1.62
C SER A 136 0.43 -31.56 1.30
N LEU A 137 -0.14 -30.76 0.40
CA LEU A 137 0.47 -29.50 -0.04
C LEU A 137 0.47 -28.47 1.09
N VAL A 138 1.65 -27.97 1.46
CA VAL A 138 1.86 -27.02 2.56
C VAL A 138 2.02 -25.59 2.05
N SER A 139 2.65 -25.39 0.88
CA SER A 139 2.91 -24.06 0.34
C SER A 139 2.82 -23.97 -1.19
N ILE A 140 2.41 -22.79 -1.67
CA ILE A 140 2.44 -22.38 -3.07
C ILE A 140 3.27 -21.10 -3.18
N GLY A 141 4.35 -21.14 -3.96
CA GLY A 141 5.27 -20.02 -4.15
C GLY A 141 4.76 -18.95 -5.11
N GLU A 142 5.44 -17.80 -5.11
CA GLU A 142 5.14 -16.62 -5.94
C GLU A 142 4.87 -16.96 -7.43
N ASP A 143 3.88 -16.35 -8.07
CA ASP A 143 3.54 -16.53 -9.49
C ASP A 143 3.18 -17.96 -9.93
N ALA A 144 3.03 -18.93 -9.00
CA ALA A 144 2.95 -20.35 -9.35
C ALA A 144 1.90 -20.69 -10.40
N PHE A 145 0.73 -20.03 -10.42
CA PHE A 145 -0.33 -20.20 -11.42
C PHE A 145 -0.64 -18.90 -12.16
N ALA A 146 0.24 -17.89 -12.10
CA ALA A 146 0.00 -16.61 -12.77
C ALA A 146 -0.17 -16.82 -14.29
N HIS A 147 -1.08 -16.08 -14.89
CA HIS A 147 -1.44 -16.17 -16.31
C HIS A 147 -1.98 -17.55 -16.77
N CYS A 148 -2.49 -18.38 -15.85
CA CYS A 148 -3.34 -19.54 -16.20
C CYS A 148 -4.75 -19.06 -16.55
N GLU A 149 -4.91 -18.38 -17.68
CA GLU A 149 -6.13 -17.64 -18.07
C GLU A 149 -7.41 -18.50 -18.09
N ASN A 150 -7.30 -19.79 -18.45
CA ASN A 150 -8.43 -20.72 -18.53
C ASN A 150 -8.71 -21.51 -17.23
N LEU A 151 -7.99 -21.23 -16.14
CA LEU A 151 -8.16 -21.91 -14.87
C LEU A 151 -9.45 -21.43 -14.19
N ALA A 152 -10.53 -22.19 -14.35
CA ALA A 152 -11.86 -21.79 -13.91
C ALA A 152 -12.14 -22.06 -12.42
N SER A 153 -11.42 -23.02 -11.83
CA SER A 153 -11.56 -23.40 -10.42
C SER A 153 -10.30 -24.06 -9.88
N VAL A 154 -9.97 -23.79 -8.62
CA VAL A 154 -8.93 -24.47 -7.86
C VAL A 154 -9.46 -24.76 -6.46
N THR A 155 -9.27 -25.99 -5.98
CA THR A 155 -9.57 -26.34 -4.58
C THR A 155 -8.27 -26.29 -3.79
N LEU A 156 -8.20 -25.37 -2.83
CA LEU A 156 -7.07 -25.26 -1.92
C LEU A 156 -7.19 -26.33 -0.81
N PRO A 157 -6.16 -27.16 -0.57
CA PRO A 157 -6.23 -28.23 0.43
C PRO A 157 -6.13 -27.68 1.86
N GLU A 158 -6.72 -28.38 2.84
CA GLU A 158 -6.73 -27.96 4.25
C GLU A 158 -5.34 -27.96 4.91
N SER A 159 -4.37 -28.66 4.33
CA SER A 159 -2.96 -28.67 4.75
C SER A 159 -2.22 -27.39 4.38
N LEU A 160 -2.78 -26.54 3.50
CA LEU A 160 -2.09 -25.39 2.97
C LEU A 160 -1.94 -24.30 4.03
N VAL A 161 -0.70 -23.88 4.25
CA VAL A 161 -0.33 -22.89 5.27
C VAL A 161 -0.06 -21.52 4.63
N SER A 162 0.52 -21.50 3.42
CA SER A 162 0.92 -20.24 2.77
C SER A 162 0.67 -20.22 1.25
N ILE A 163 0.26 -19.04 0.78
CA ILE A 163 0.13 -18.66 -0.64
C ILE A 163 1.04 -17.46 -0.89
N GLY A 164 2.01 -17.59 -1.79
CA GLY A 164 2.93 -16.52 -2.17
C GLY A 164 2.28 -15.41 -3.01
N ASN A 165 3.08 -14.43 -3.41
CA ASN A 165 2.60 -13.28 -4.19
C ASN A 165 2.07 -13.71 -5.57
N ALA A 166 1.05 -13.01 -6.07
CA ALA A 166 0.54 -13.11 -7.44
C ALA A 166 0.20 -14.55 -7.94
N VAL A 167 -0.01 -15.50 -7.02
CA VAL A 167 -0.18 -16.94 -7.35
C VAL A 167 -1.25 -17.20 -8.41
N PHE A 168 -2.40 -16.52 -8.37
CA PHE A 168 -3.49 -16.64 -9.34
C PHE A 168 -3.66 -15.38 -10.19
N GLN A 169 -2.64 -14.52 -10.28
CA GLN A 169 -2.73 -13.29 -11.05
C GLN A 169 -3.12 -13.60 -12.50
N SER A 170 -4.08 -12.85 -13.05
CA SER A 170 -4.59 -13.06 -14.42
C SER A 170 -5.19 -14.46 -14.69
N CYS A 171 -5.65 -15.19 -13.67
CA CYS A 171 -6.56 -16.32 -13.86
C CYS A 171 -7.96 -15.81 -14.20
N THR A 172 -8.13 -15.33 -15.43
CA THR A 172 -9.28 -14.50 -15.84
C THR A 172 -10.63 -15.19 -15.76
N THR A 173 -10.67 -16.52 -15.78
CA THR A 173 -11.89 -17.34 -15.70
C THR A 173 -12.18 -17.92 -14.31
N LEU A 174 -11.32 -17.67 -13.31
CA LEU A 174 -11.52 -18.13 -11.94
C LEU A 174 -12.72 -17.41 -11.33
N THR A 175 -13.77 -18.15 -10.94
CA THR A 175 -15.04 -17.56 -10.48
C THR A 175 -15.21 -17.50 -8.98
N ASN A 176 -14.62 -18.44 -8.25
CA ASN A 176 -14.68 -18.51 -6.80
C ASN A 176 -13.44 -19.18 -6.22
N ILE A 177 -13.13 -18.86 -4.97
CA ILE A 177 -12.10 -19.55 -4.20
C ILE A 177 -12.50 -19.64 -2.72
N HIS A 178 -12.14 -20.75 -2.09
CA HIS A 178 -12.30 -20.98 -0.66
C HIS A 178 -10.93 -21.00 0.01
N ILE A 179 -10.75 -20.16 1.03
CA ILE A 179 -9.55 -20.07 1.86
C ILE A 179 -9.73 -21.04 3.05
N PRO A 180 -8.98 -22.17 3.10
CA PRO A 180 -9.06 -23.16 4.18
C PRO A 180 -8.61 -22.62 5.55
N ALA A 181 -8.86 -23.41 6.60
CA ALA A 181 -8.62 -23.00 7.98
C ALA A 181 -7.14 -22.81 8.33
N GLY A 182 -6.26 -23.60 7.68
CA GLY A 182 -4.83 -23.64 7.93
C GLY A 182 -4.02 -22.48 7.32
N ILE A 183 -4.61 -21.68 6.43
CA ILE A 183 -3.89 -20.57 5.78
C ILE A 183 -3.58 -19.48 6.81
N MET A 184 -2.29 -19.26 6.99
CA MET A 184 -1.70 -18.23 7.85
C MET A 184 -1.24 -17.02 7.04
N TYR A 185 -0.89 -17.23 5.76
CA TYR A 185 -0.34 -16.20 4.90
C TYR A 185 -0.91 -16.23 3.47
N ILE A 186 -1.32 -15.06 3.00
CA ILE A 186 -1.74 -14.78 1.62
C ILE A 186 -0.92 -13.56 1.16
N GLY A 187 -0.10 -13.76 0.13
CA GLY A 187 0.77 -12.73 -0.43
C GLY A 187 0.02 -11.61 -1.17
N GLU A 188 0.78 -10.64 -1.64
CA GLU A 188 0.24 -9.50 -2.38
C GLU A 188 -0.25 -9.92 -3.77
N ALA A 189 -1.25 -9.21 -4.30
CA ALA A 189 -1.76 -9.36 -5.67
C ALA A 189 -2.20 -10.79 -6.09
N VAL A 190 -2.45 -11.71 -5.14
CA VAL A 190 -2.77 -13.13 -5.40
C VAL A 190 -3.87 -13.32 -6.45
N PHE A 191 -4.91 -12.48 -6.42
CA PHE A 191 -6.06 -12.55 -7.34
C PHE A 191 -6.16 -11.35 -8.30
N GLU A 192 -5.08 -10.57 -8.45
CA GLU A 192 -5.10 -9.42 -9.35
C GLU A 192 -5.45 -9.84 -10.78
N LEU A 193 -6.32 -9.07 -11.45
CA LEU A 193 -6.81 -9.36 -12.81
C LEU A 193 -7.58 -10.69 -12.97
N CYS A 194 -8.08 -11.28 -11.89
CA CYS A 194 -9.09 -12.37 -11.96
C CYS A 194 -10.47 -11.79 -12.30
N ASN A 195 -10.68 -11.45 -13.58
CA ASN A 195 -11.83 -10.65 -14.03
C ASN A 195 -13.20 -11.28 -13.75
N ASP A 196 -13.30 -12.61 -13.74
CA ASP A 196 -14.54 -13.34 -13.47
C ASP A 196 -14.69 -13.76 -11.99
N LEU A 197 -13.77 -13.39 -11.09
CA LEU A 197 -13.84 -13.76 -9.68
C LEU A 197 -15.00 -13.02 -9.01
N GLU A 198 -16.04 -13.76 -8.62
CA GLU A 198 -17.28 -13.23 -8.06
C GLU A 198 -17.23 -13.19 -6.53
N SER A 199 -16.55 -14.15 -5.90
CA SER A 199 -16.51 -14.28 -4.43
C SER A 199 -15.30 -15.03 -3.91
N ILE A 200 -14.83 -14.58 -2.74
CA ILE A 200 -13.90 -15.31 -1.88
C ILE A 200 -14.66 -15.71 -0.61
N THR A 201 -14.47 -16.95 -0.19
CA THR A 201 -15.00 -17.45 1.09
C THR A 201 -13.86 -17.91 1.98
N VAL A 202 -14.05 -17.91 3.30
CA VAL A 202 -13.02 -18.30 4.27
C VAL A 202 -13.64 -19.31 5.25
N ALA A 203 -12.89 -20.35 5.62
CA ALA A 203 -13.31 -21.30 6.64
C ALA A 203 -13.60 -20.60 7.98
N GLU A 204 -14.70 -20.98 8.67
CA GLU A 204 -15.16 -20.28 9.88
C GLU A 204 -14.11 -20.24 11.01
N ASN A 205 -13.29 -21.28 11.10
CA ASN A 205 -12.22 -21.46 12.08
C ASN A 205 -10.84 -20.96 11.61
N ASN A 206 -10.73 -20.28 10.46
CA ASN A 206 -9.49 -19.62 10.07
C ASN A 206 -9.15 -18.53 11.10
N ALA A 207 -7.90 -18.52 11.58
CA ALA A 207 -7.46 -17.63 12.65
C ALA A 207 -7.04 -16.22 12.16
N PHE A 208 -6.72 -16.05 10.88
CA PHE A 208 -6.07 -14.86 10.33
C PHE A 208 -6.92 -14.08 9.34
N TYR A 209 -7.88 -14.73 8.70
CA TYR A 209 -8.69 -14.16 7.64
C TYR A 209 -10.19 -14.30 7.92
N ALA A 210 -10.96 -13.41 7.30
CA ALA A 210 -12.40 -13.47 7.27
C ALA A 210 -12.91 -13.06 5.89
N ALA A 211 -14.09 -13.56 5.52
CA ALA A 211 -14.80 -13.09 4.33
C ALA A 211 -16.14 -12.48 4.72
N ARG A 212 -16.48 -11.35 4.09
CA ARG A 212 -17.79 -10.70 4.22
C ARG A 212 -18.20 -10.20 2.85
N ASP A 213 -19.45 -10.46 2.45
CA ASP A 213 -19.99 -10.06 1.14
C ASP A 213 -19.11 -10.51 -0.06
N GLY A 214 -18.40 -11.64 0.09
CA GLY A 214 -17.49 -12.17 -0.93
C GLY A 214 -16.10 -11.51 -0.99
N ILE A 215 -15.81 -10.55 -0.12
CA ILE A 215 -14.53 -9.84 -0.02
C ILE A 215 -13.68 -10.46 1.08
N LEU A 216 -12.36 -10.51 0.87
CA LEU A 216 -11.38 -11.04 1.80
C LEU A 216 -10.80 -9.92 2.70
N TYR A 217 -10.79 -10.18 4.00
CA TYR A 217 -10.29 -9.29 5.06
C TYR A 217 -9.32 -10.03 5.97
N ASN A 218 -8.57 -9.28 6.77
CA ASN A 218 -7.98 -9.83 7.99
C ASN A 218 -9.07 -10.27 8.98
N LYS A 219 -8.70 -11.07 9.99
CA LYS A 219 -9.65 -11.69 10.93
C LYS A 219 -10.56 -10.66 11.60
N ASP A 220 -9.98 -9.53 12.00
CA ASP A 220 -10.66 -8.47 12.74
C ASP A 220 -11.45 -7.51 11.85
N MET A 221 -11.41 -7.69 10.51
CA MET A 221 -12.05 -6.81 9.52
C MET A 221 -11.67 -5.33 9.67
N THR A 222 -10.39 -5.08 9.96
CA THR A 222 -9.78 -3.74 10.01
C THR A 222 -8.96 -3.43 8.77
N GLN A 223 -8.68 -4.44 7.93
CA GLN A 223 -7.91 -4.30 6.69
C GLN A 223 -8.54 -5.10 5.54
N PHE A 224 -8.53 -4.50 4.35
CA PHE A 224 -8.83 -5.20 3.10
C PHE A 224 -7.64 -6.04 2.66
N ILE A 225 -7.88 -7.29 2.27
CA ILE A 225 -6.88 -8.14 1.62
C ILE A 225 -7.14 -8.21 0.12
N HIS A 226 -8.39 -8.47 -0.30
CA HIS A 226 -8.74 -8.49 -1.73
C HIS A 226 -10.26 -8.35 -1.96
N ALA A 227 -10.67 -7.49 -2.89
CA ALA A 227 -12.05 -7.47 -3.40
C ALA A 227 -12.10 -8.09 -4.82
N PRO A 228 -12.99 -9.07 -5.05
CA PRO A 228 -13.11 -9.71 -6.36
C PRO A 228 -13.53 -8.76 -7.49
N ALA A 229 -12.92 -8.87 -8.67
CA ALA A 229 -13.22 -7.96 -9.79
C ALA A 229 -14.63 -8.11 -10.37
N ALA A 230 -15.24 -9.30 -10.30
CA ALA A 230 -16.63 -9.52 -10.70
C ALA A 230 -17.63 -9.33 -9.54
N ILE A 231 -17.21 -8.74 -8.41
CA ILE A 231 -18.11 -8.51 -7.28
C ILE A 231 -19.33 -7.69 -7.73
N GLY A 232 -20.51 -8.26 -7.53
CA GLY A 232 -21.78 -7.71 -7.97
C GLY A 232 -22.60 -7.09 -6.84
N GLY A 233 -23.58 -6.26 -7.20
CA GLY A 233 -24.59 -5.78 -6.26
C GLY A 233 -24.08 -4.66 -5.35
N SER A 234 -24.33 -4.78 -4.04
CA SER A 234 -24.05 -3.74 -3.06
C SER A 234 -23.00 -4.21 -2.05
N VAL A 235 -21.96 -3.39 -1.85
CA VAL A 235 -20.92 -3.62 -0.85
C VAL A 235 -21.02 -2.58 0.25
N THR A 236 -20.83 -3.00 1.50
CA THR A 236 -20.69 -2.09 2.64
C THR A 236 -19.27 -2.17 3.19
N VAL A 237 -18.54 -1.06 3.14
CA VAL A 237 -17.23 -0.89 3.79
C VAL A 237 -17.48 -0.55 5.26
N PRO A 238 -17.13 -1.43 6.21
CA PRO A 238 -17.37 -1.19 7.61
C PRO A 238 -16.49 -0.08 8.17
N GLY A 239 -16.99 0.65 9.17
CA GLY A 239 -16.27 1.74 9.84
C GLY A 239 -15.03 1.30 10.62
N SER A 240 -14.85 -0.01 10.85
CA SER A 240 -13.64 -0.60 11.41
C SER A 240 -12.43 -0.53 10.48
N ILE A 241 -12.65 -0.26 9.19
CA ILE A 241 -11.59 -0.07 8.20
C ILE A 241 -11.32 1.43 8.08
N THR A 242 -10.15 1.88 8.54
CA THR A 242 -9.79 3.30 8.51
C THR A 242 -9.36 3.79 7.12
N SER A 243 -8.90 2.89 6.24
CA SER A 243 -8.47 3.23 4.89
C SER A 243 -8.92 2.20 3.84
N ILE A 244 -9.56 2.69 2.78
CA ILE A 244 -9.79 1.89 1.56
C ILE A 244 -8.50 1.94 0.74
N GLY A 245 -7.74 0.85 0.79
CA GLY A 245 -6.42 0.75 0.19
C GLY A 245 -6.36 0.94 -1.33
N THR A 246 -5.16 1.18 -1.82
CA THR A 246 -4.86 1.35 -3.25
C THR A 246 -5.32 0.13 -4.05
N TYR A 247 -5.99 0.37 -5.18
CA TYR A 247 -6.52 -0.65 -6.10
C TYR A 247 -7.56 -1.65 -5.54
N VAL A 248 -7.97 -1.57 -4.28
CA VAL A 248 -8.83 -2.59 -3.65
C VAL A 248 -10.10 -2.89 -4.45
N PHE A 249 -10.79 -1.87 -4.96
CA PHE A 249 -11.99 -1.99 -5.79
C PHE A 249 -11.76 -1.57 -7.25
N SER A 250 -10.49 -1.53 -7.68
CA SER A 250 -10.12 -1.24 -9.06
C SER A 250 -10.73 -2.29 -9.98
N ARG A 251 -11.31 -1.84 -11.10
CA ARG A 251 -11.97 -2.70 -12.12
C ARG A 251 -13.09 -3.60 -11.58
N CYS A 252 -13.68 -3.29 -10.43
CA CYS A 252 -14.89 -3.95 -9.95
C CYS A 252 -16.13 -3.54 -10.77
N ILE A 253 -16.17 -3.92 -12.06
CA ILE A 253 -17.10 -3.40 -13.07
C ILE A 253 -18.57 -3.84 -12.86
N HIS A 254 -18.81 -4.77 -11.95
CA HIS A 254 -20.15 -5.25 -11.60
C HIS A 254 -20.67 -4.70 -10.27
N LEU A 255 -19.86 -3.93 -9.54
CA LEU A 255 -20.23 -3.31 -8.28
C LEU A 255 -21.22 -2.17 -8.54
N GLN A 256 -22.48 -2.33 -8.14
CA GLN A 256 -23.54 -1.37 -8.46
C GLN A 256 -23.66 -0.26 -7.42
N SER A 257 -23.47 -0.59 -6.15
CA SER A 257 -23.54 0.40 -5.07
C SER A 257 -22.54 0.11 -3.96
N LEU A 258 -22.12 1.20 -3.30
CA LEU A 258 -21.16 1.20 -2.23
C LEU A 258 -21.73 2.01 -1.06
N THR A 259 -21.72 1.41 0.13
CA THR A 259 -21.92 2.14 1.39
C THR A 259 -20.57 2.24 2.10
N ILE A 260 -20.12 3.45 2.39
CA ILE A 260 -18.93 3.71 3.21
C ILE A 260 -19.45 4.17 4.57
N GLU A 261 -19.22 3.35 5.60
CA GLU A 261 -19.65 3.68 6.97
C GLU A 261 -18.74 4.74 7.63
N GLU A 262 -19.27 5.43 8.63
CA GLU A 262 -18.48 6.32 9.48
C GLU A 262 -17.38 5.55 10.19
N GLY A 263 -16.17 6.12 10.23
CA GLY A 263 -14.94 5.49 10.72
C GLY A 263 -13.91 5.24 9.62
N VAL A 264 -14.35 5.20 8.34
CA VAL A 264 -13.43 5.24 7.20
C VAL A 264 -12.88 6.65 7.05
N GLU A 265 -11.56 6.81 7.14
CA GLU A 265 -10.90 8.13 7.13
C GLU A 265 -10.28 8.47 5.78
N ARG A 266 -9.89 7.44 5.02
CA ARG A 266 -9.07 7.59 3.82
C ARG A 266 -9.58 6.73 2.68
N ILE A 267 -9.59 7.30 1.48
CA ILE A 267 -9.74 6.56 0.23
C ILE A 267 -8.44 6.74 -0.54
N GLU A 268 -7.64 5.68 -0.64
CA GLU A 268 -6.30 5.77 -1.23
C GLU A 268 -6.35 5.90 -2.77
N SER A 269 -5.18 6.13 -3.34
CA SER A 269 -5.03 6.31 -4.78
C SER A 269 -5.56 5.10 -5.55
N GLN A 270 -6.32 5.38 -6.62
CA GLN A 270 -6.86 4.36 -7.53
C GLN A 270 -7.73 3.28 -6.86
N ALA A 271 -8.21 3.50 -5.63
CA ALA A 271 -9.02 2.54 -4.89
C ALA A 271 -10.22 1.99 -5.69
N PHE A 272 -10.86 2.82 -6.52
CA PHE A 272 -11.99 2.49 -7.41
C PHE A 272 -11.67 2.75 -8.88
N TRP A 273 -10.39 2.78 -9.28
CA TRP A 273 -10.01 3.09 -10.65
C TRP A 273 -10.65 2.13 -11.67
N LEU A 274 -11.14 2.66 -12.80
CA LEU A 274 -11.83 1.89 -13.85
C LEU A 274 -13.07 1.11 -13.36
N ASN A 275 -13.70 1.53 -12.25
CA ASN A 275 -14.95 0.94 -11.80
C ASN A 275 -16.14 1.48 -12.62
N SER A 276 -16.50 0.76 -13.68
CA SER A 276 -17.66 1.12 -14.52
C SER A 276 -18.99 0.59 -13.99
N GLY A 277 -19.02 -0.08 -12.82
CA GLY A 277 -20.27 -0.55 -12.21
C GLY A 277 -20.97 0.53 -11.39
N LEU A 278 -20.19 1.35 -10.67
CA LEU A 278 -20.69 2.33 -9.72
C LEU A 278 -21.40 3.48 -10.42
N THR A 279 -22.64 3.76 -9.99
CA THR A 279 -23.44 4.89 -10.49
C THR A 279 -23.52 6.05 -9.50
N SER A 280 -23.36 5.76 -8.21
CA SER A 280 -23.46 6.74 -7.14
C SER A 280 -22.48 6.44 -6.01
N VAL A 281 -21.95 7.47 -5.35
CA VAL A 281 -21.17 7.33 -4.13
C VAL A 281 -21.50 8.45 -3.13
N THR A 282 -21.56 8.10 -1.85
CA THR A 282 -21.63 9.05 -0.72
C THR A 282 -20.39 8.88 0.13
N ILE A 283 -19.62 9.95 0.27
CA ILE A 283 -18.41 10.03 1.08
C ILE A 283 -18.80 10.56 2.47
N PRO A 284 -18.63 9.76 3.55
CA PRO A 284 -19.06 10.11 4.91
C PRO A 284 -18.19 11.20 5.53
N ASP A 285 -18.62 11.71 6.70
CA ASP A 285 -17.93 12.81 7.40
C ASP A 285 -16.60 12.39 8.01
N SER A 286 -16.37 11.10 8.22
CA SER A 286 -15.07 10.61 8.68
C SER A 286 -13.97 10.70 7.61
N VAL A 287 -14.31 10.75 6.31
CA VAL A 287 -13.30 10.76 5.24
C VAL A 287 -12.71 12.16 5.07
N TRP A 288 -11.43 12.31 5.39
CA TRP A 288 -10.69 13.56 5.22
C TRP A 288 -9.78 13.56 3.98
N PHE A 289 -9.44 12.37 3.45
CA PHE A 289 -8.51 12.18 2.33
C PHE A 289 -9.11 11.38 1.17
N ILE A 290 -8.97 11.91 -0.06
CA ILE A 290 -9.22 11.19 -1.30
C ILE A 290 -7.97 11.23 -2.19
N GLY A 291 -7.43 10.05 -2.48
CA GLY A 291 -6.18 9.84 -3.19
C GLY A 291 -6.25 10.05 -4.70
N SER A 292 -5.08 9.97 -5.33
CA SER A 292 -4.92 10.27 -6.76
C SER A 292 -5.72 9.28 -7.60
N ALA A 293 -6.51 9.78 -8.54
CA ALA A 293 -7.33 8.94 -9.42
C ALA A 293 -8.25 7.94 -8.68
N ALA A 294 -8.61 8.20 -7.41
CA ALA A 294 -9.38 7.27 -6.56
C ALA A 294 -10.64 6.72 -7.24
N PHE A 295 -11.40 7.57 -7.94
CA PHE A 295 -12.59 7.23 -8.73
C PHE A 295 -12.40 7.53 -10.23
N ALA A 296 -11.16 7.65 -10.71
CA ALA A 296 -10.93 8.00 -12.11
C ALA A 296 -11.40 6.88 -13.05
N ASN A 297 -12.01 7.28 -14.17
CA ASN A 297 -12.60 6.39 -15.17
C ASN A 297 -13.73 5.51 -14.63
N CYS A 298 -14.43 5.94 -13.57
CA CYS A 298 -15.73 5.38 -13.22
C CYS A 298 -16.80 5.96 -14.15
N GLU A 299 -16.83 5.49 -15.40
CA GLU A 299 -17.57 6.13 -16.51
C GLU A 299 -19.08 6.23 -16.29
N ASN A 300 -19.65 5.43 -15.38
CA ASN A 300 -21.07 5.45 -15.03
C ASN A 300 -21.39 6.22 -13.73
N LEU A 301 -20.37 6.71 -13.00
CA LEU A 301 -20.52 7.40 -11.72
C LEU A 301 -21.07 8.81 -11.92
N ALA A 302 -22.39 8.96 -11.77
CA ALA A 302 -23.13 10.18 -12.07
C ALA A 302 -23.58 10.96 -10.83
N GLU A 303 -23.68 10.31 -9.67
CA GLU A 303 -24.10 10.94 -8.42
C GLU A 303 -22.97 10.86 -7.38
N ILE A 304 -22.41 12.01 -6.99
CA ILE A 304 -21.32 12.08 -6.01
C ILE A 304 -21.73 13.04 -4.90
N THR A 305 -21.74 12.54 -3.67
CA THR A 305 -21.99 13.34 -2.46
C THR A 305 -20.78 13.29 -1.54
N ILE A 306 -20.33 14.45 -1.06
CA ILE A 306 -19.26 14.59 -0.07
C ILE A 306 -19.84 15.31 1.15
N ASN A 307 -19.79 14.69 2.33
CA ASN A 307 -20.51 15.21 3.50
C ASN A 307 -19.81 16.38 4.24
N GLY A 308 -18.57 16.74 3.87
CA GLY A 308 -18.00 18.07 4.16
C GLY A 308 -16.59 18.06 4.76
N SER A 309 -16.16 16.94 5.34
CA SER A 309 -14.87 16.81 6.03
C SER A 309 -13.67 16.49 5.13
N VAL A 310 -13.86 16.28 3.83
CA VAL A 310 -12.73 16.01 2.92
C VAL A 310 -11.87 17.27 2.84
N GLU A 311 -10.70 17.25 3.46
CA GLU A 311 -9.74 18.37 3.49
C GLU A 311 -8.73 18.28 2.35
N TYR A 312 -8.39 17.06 1.92
CA TYR A 312 -7.44 16.80 0.84
C TYR A 312 -8.05 15.95 -0.27
N MET A 313 -7.96 16.46 -1.50
CA MET A 313 -8.36 15.75 -2.71
C MET A 313 -7.24 15.83 -3.75
N ALA A 314 -6.66 14.68 -4.05
CA ALA A 314 -5.52 14.56 -4.95
C ALA A 314 -5.89 14.65 -6.44
N ALA A 315 -4.86 14.66 -7.29
CA ALA A 315 -4.97 14.80 -8.74
C ALA A 315 -6.01 13.84 -9.35
N GLY A 316 -6.95 14.39 -10.11
CA GLY A 316 -7.86 13.61 -10.95
C GLY A 316 -8.72 12.60 -10.19
N ALA A 317 -8.99 12.80 -8.89
CA ALA A 317 -9.75 11.88 -8.05
C ALA A 317 -11.07 11.43 -8.71
N PHE A 318 -11.75 12.32 -9.45
CA PHE A 318 -13.01 12.02 -10.16
C PHE A 318 -12.91 12.20 -11.69
N PHE A 319 -11.71 12.15 -12.25
CA PHE A 319 -11.48 12.34 -13.67
C PHE A 319 -12.23 11.29 -14.51
N ASN A 320 -12.86 11.72 -15.62
CA ASN A 320 -13.59 10.84 -16.53
C ASN A 320 -14.69 9.99 -15.85
N THR A 321 -15.34 10.54 -14.82
CA THR A 321 -16.61 10.03 -14.30
C THR A 321 -17.79 10.54 -15.12
N ALA A 322 -18.98 9.93 -15.03
CA ALA A 322 -20.18 10.51 -15.66
C ALA A 322 -20.46 11.92 -15.11
N TYR A 323 -20.24 12.15 -13.80
CA TYR A 323 -20.35 13.46 -13.19
C TYR A 323 -19.40 14.49 -13.81
N TYR A 324 -18.12 14.13 -13.98
CA TYR A 324 -17.10 15.00 -14.57
C TYR A 324 -17.43 15.36 -16.04
N ASN A 325 -17.94 14.38 -16.79
CA ASN A 325 -18.24 14.53 -18.21
C ASN A 325 -19.56 15.25 -18.50
N ASP A 326 -20.42 15.44 -17.50
CA ASP A 326 -21.68 16.17 -17.65
C ASP A 326 -21.43 17.69 -17.65
N ALA A 327 -21.75 18.33 -18.77
CA ALA A 327 -21.56 19.78 -18.95
C ALA A 327 -22.38 20.62 -17.97
N ASP A 328 -23.50 20.11 -17.44
CA ASP A 328 -24.35 20.83 -16.50
C ASP A 328 -23.71 20.97 -15.10
N ASN A 329 -22.71 20.13 -14.79
CA ASN A 329 -21.95 20.20 -13.53
C ASN A 329 -20.83 21.26 -13.55
N TRP A 330 -20.56 21.90 -14.69
CA TRP A 330 -19.53 22.92 -14.83
C TRP A 330 -20.11 24.33 -14.67
N GLU A 331 -19.89 24.94 -13.50
CA GLU A 331 -20.34 26.29 -13.19
C GLU A 331 -19.30 27.33 -13.63
N ASN A 332 -19.59 28.07 -14.71
CA ASN A 332 -18.71 29.10 -15.25
C ASN A 332 -17.28 28.60 -15.56
N GLY A 333 -17.17 27.39 -16.12
CA GLY A 333 -15.90 26.77 -16.47
C GLY A 333 -15.15 26.17 -15.29
N VAL A 334 -15.82 25.90 -14.17
CA VAL A 334 -15.24 25.23 -13.00
C VAL A 334 -16.18 24.13 -12.53
N LEU A 335 -15.64 22.94 -12.30
CA LEU A 335 -16.31 21.77 -11.76
C LEU A 335 -16.29 21.81 -10.23
N TYR A 336 -17.46 21.63 -9.62
CA TYR A 336 -17.61 21.52 -8.17
C TYR A 336 -18.28 20.19 -7.82
N ILE A 337 -17.92 19.60 -6.68
CA ILE A 337 -18.70 18.52 -6.03
C ILE A 337 -19.02 19.02 -4.62
N GLY A 338 -20.29 19.34 -4.37
CA GLY A 338 -20.67 19.97 -3.10
C GLY A 338 -19.94 21.30 -2.86
N SER A 339 -19.18 21.39 -1.77
CA SER A 339 -18.35 22.56 -1.42
C SER A 339 -16.90 22.47 -1.92
N HIS A 340 -16.57 21.47 -2.73
CA HIS A 340 -15.21 21.20 -3.19
C HIS A 340 -15.05 21.66 -4.64
N LEU A 341 -14.09 22.53 -4.89
CA LEU A 341 -13.70 22.96 -6.23
C LEU A 341 -12.70 21.96 -6.79
N ILE A 342 -13.09 21.25 -7.84
CA ILE A 342 -12.35 20.10 -8.37
C ILE A 342 -11.38 20.53 -9.47
N GLU A 343 -11.88 21.20 -10.51
CA GLU A 343 -11.08 21.53 -11.68
C GLU A 343 -11.66 22.72 -12.45
N ALA A 344 -10.80 23.57 -13.01
CA ALA A 344 -11.16 24.61 -13.97
C ALA A 344 -10.93 24.14 -15.41
N GLN A 345 -11.66 24.70 -16.37
CA GLN A 345 -11.43 24.44 -17.79
C GLN A 345 -10.20 25.18 -18.30
N ASP A 346 -9.48 24.59 -19.25
CA ASP A 346 -8.30 25.21 -19.88
C ASP A 346 -8.57 26.56 -20.55
N THR A 347 -9.82 26.82 -20.92
CA THR A 347 -10.27 28.09 -21.51
C THR A 347 -10.47 29.21 -20.48
N LEU A 348 -10.44 28.89 -19.17
CA LEU A 348 -10.66 29.86 -18.10
C LEU A 348 -9.53 30.90 -18.07
N SER A 349 -9.91 32.16 -18.13
CA SER A 349 -8.98 33.28 -18.23
C SER A 349 -9.54 34.55 -17.58
N GLY A 350 -8.69 35.56 -17.43
CA GLY A 350 -9.08 36.80 -16.74
C GLY A 350 -9.21 36.58 -15.23
N THR A 351 -10.04 37.38 -14.58
CA THR A 351 -10.14 37.37 -13.12
C THR A 351 -11.27 36.46 -12.67
N TYR A 352 -11.00 35.54 -11.75
CA TYR A 352 -11.98 34.60 -11.21
C TYR A 352 -12.23 34.84 -9.72
N SER A 353 -13.48 34.69 -9.31
CA SER A 353 -13.89 34.72 -7.89
C SER A 353 -14.55 33.39 -7.56
N VAL A 354 -13.98 32.66 -6.61
CA VAL A 354 -14.49 31.37 -6.17
C VAL A 354 -15.85 31.56 -5.48
N LYS A 355 -16.76 30.63 -5.74
CA LYS A 355 -18.14 30.65 -5.24
C LYS A 355 -18.17 30.61 -3.70
N GLN A 356 -19.05 31.41 -3.09
CA GLN A 356 -19.30 31.39 -1.64
C GLN A 356 -19.75 29.99 -1.17
N GLY A 357 -19.26 29.54 -0.02
CA GLY A 357 -19.52 28.20 0.50
C GLY A 357 -18.55 27.13 -0.01
N THR A 358 -17.63 27.46 -0.92
CA THR A 358 -16.50 26.57 -1.26
C THR A 358 -15.60 26.45 -0.04
N THR A 359 -15.26 25.23 0.37
CA THR A 359 -14.40 24.92 1.52
C THR A 359 -13.01 24.47 1.11
N VAL A 360 -12.90 23.73 0.00
CA VAL A 360 -11.64 23.15 -0.47
C VAL A 360 -11.43 23.45 -1.94
N ILE A 361 -10.18 23.75 -2.30
CA ILE A 361 -9.70 23.77 -3.68
C ILE A 361 -8.81 22.55 -3.84
N ALA A 362 -9.18 21.63 -4.73
CA ALA A 362 -8.46 20.38 -4.92
C ALA A 362 -7.03 20.59 -5.45
N TYR A 363 -6.23 19.53 -5.37
CA TYR A 363 -4.95 19.43 -6.06
C TYR A 363 -5.12 19.87 -7.52
N ASN A 364 -4.14 20.60 -8.08
CA ASN A 364 -4.06 21.06 -9.47
C ASN A 364 -5.31 21.74 -10.10
N ALA A 365 -6.29 22.17 -9.30
CA ALA A 365 -7.59 22.61 -9.81
C ALA A 365 -7.52 23.76 -10.85
N PHE A 366 -6.56 24.67 -10.73
CA PHE A 366 -6.27 25.76 -11.67
C PHE A 366 -4.87 25.65 -12.30
N GLU A 367 -4.22 24.49 -12.27
CA GLU A 367 -2.88 24.33 -12.83
C GLU A 367 -2.85 24.75 -14.33
N ASN A 368 -1.85 25.55 -14.71
CA ASN A 368 -1.64 26.10 -16.06
C ASN A 368 -2.77 27.00 -16.62
N ARG A 369 -3.70 27.51 -15.78
CA ARG A 369 -4.82 28.32 -16.28
C ARG A 369 -4.41 29.76 -16.58
N ALA A 370 -5.02 30.33 -17.62
CA ALA A 370 -4.70 31.68 -18.11
C ALA A 370 -5.35 32.81 -17.27
N ILE A 371 -5.70 32.54 -16.03
CA ILE A 371 -6.31 33.51 -15.11
C ILE A 371 -5.30 34.60 -14.74
N THR A 372 -5.78 35.82 -14.57
CA THR A 372 -4.99 37.01 -14.21
C THR A 372 -5.18 37.45 -12.76
N GLY A 373 -6.23 36.96 -12.09
CA GLY A 373 -6.44 37.19 -10.67
C GLY A 373 -7.40 36.18 -10.07
N ILE A 374 -7.16 35.79 -8.82
CA ILE A 374 -8.03 34.90 -8.05
C ILE A 374 -8.50 35.57 -6.76
N THR A 375 -9.77 35.40 -6.41
CA THR A 375 -10.35 35.83 -5.13
C THR A 375 -11.04 34.63 -4.48
N LEU A 376 -10.59 34.27 -3.28
CA LEU A 376 -11.14 33.19 -2.49
C LEU A 376 -12.05 33.76 -1.40
N PRO A 377 -13.26 33.21 -1.20
CA PRO A 377 -14.12 33.62 -0.09
C PRO A 377 -13.57 33.10 1.24
N ASP A 378 -14.03 33.70 2.35
CA ASP A 378 -13.64 33.30 3.71
C ASP A 378 -14.09 31.87 4.07
N SER A 379 -14.97 31.25 3.30
CA SER A 379 -15.34 29.84 3.48
C SER A 379 -14.25 28.86 3.06
N VAL A 380 -13.31 29.26 2.20
CA VAL A 380 -12.21 28.38 1.76
C VAL A 380 -11.24 28.20 2.92
N THR A 381 -11.05 26.95 3.33
CA THR A 381 -10.17 26.55 4.42
C THR A 381 -8.91 25.85 3.91
N HIS A 382 -8.99 25.13 2.80
CA HIS A 382 -7.87 24.37 2.26
C HIS A 382 -7.61 24.69 0.80
N ILE A 383 -6.35 24.98 0.47
CA ILE A 383 -5.86 25.11 -0.90
C ILE A 383 -4.93 23.92 -1.17
N GLY A 384 -5.29 23.04 -2.10
CA GLY A 384 -4.54 21.83 -2.40
C GLY A 384 -3.19 22.09 -3.06
N ASP A 385 -2.37 21.04 -3.14
CA ASP A 385 -1.06 21.11 -3.77
C ASP A 385 -1.20 21.45 -5.26
N ARG A 386 -0.27 22.26 -5.77
CA ARG A 386 -0.27 22.74 -7.16
C ARG A 386 -1.58 23.41 -7.61
N ALA A 387 -2.47 23.81 -6.69
CA ALA A 387 -3.81 24.29 -7.04
C ALA A 387 -3.80 25.42 -8.09
N PHE A 388 -2.79 26.28 -8.11
CA PHE A 388 -2.58 27.35 -9.09
C PHE A 388 -1.21 27.25 -9.77
N TYR A 389 -0.57 26.07 -9.76
CA TYR A 389 0.76 25.86 -10.33
C TYR A 389 0.84 26.37 -11.76
N ALA A 390 1.90 27.10 -12.09
CA ALA A 390 2.17 27.62 -13.44
C ALA A 390 1.02 28.44 -14.05
N CYS A 391 0.21 29.12 -13.23
CA CYS A 391 -0.67 30.19 -13.71
C CYS A 391 0.17 31.43 -14.08
N TYR A 392 0.90 31.36 -15.20
CA TYR A 392 1.87 32.40 -15.59
C TYR A 392 1.27 33.79 -15.74
N ASN A 393 -0.04 33.90 -16.01
CA ASN A 393 -0.73 35.19 -16.16
C ASN A 393 -1.25 35.76 -14.82
N LEU A 394 -1.22 34.98 -13.74
CA LEU A 394 -1.79 35.36 -12.46
C LEU A 394 -0.99 36.52 -11.87
N GLN A 395 -1.64 37.65 -11.62
CA GLN A 395 -1.00 38.87 -11.11
C GLN A 395 -1.32 39.12 -9.64
N ARG A 396 -2.50 38.68 -9.19
CA ARG A 396 -2.98 38.87 -7.83
C ARG A 396 -3.72 37.66 -7.28
N ALA A 397 -3.49 37.34 -6.02
CA ALA A 397 -4.22 36.33 -5.28
C ALA A 397 -4.75 36.92 -3.97
N ALA A 398 -6.08 36.99 -3.84
CA ALA A 398 -6.74 37.38 -2.61
C ALA A 398 -7.27 36.13 -1.90
N LEU A 399 -6.53 35.64 -0.91
CA LEU A 399 -6.88 34.47 -0.11
C LEU A 399 -7.81 34.90 1.03
N GLY A 400 -8.89 34.15 1.24
CA GLY A 400 -9.89 34.43 2.27
C GLY A 400 -9.31 34.31 3.68
N ASN A 401 -9.98 34.93 4.66
CA ASN A 401 -9.56 34.89 6.06
C ASN A 401 -9.82 33.54 6.75
N GLY A 402 -10.48 32.60 6.08
CA GLY A 402 -10.68 31.24 6.61
C GLY A 402 -9.62 30.24 6.17
N VAL A 403 -8.66 30.63 5.32
CA VAL A 403 -7.64 29.70 4.83
C VAL A 403 -6.78 29.22 6.01
N VAL A 404 -6.80 27.92 6.24
CA VAL A 404 -6.04 27.20 7.25
C VAL A 404 -4.79 26.59 6.65
N SER A 405 -4.88 26.02 5.44
CA SER A 405 -3.73 25.40 4.77
C SER A 405 -3.54 25.86 3.33
N ILE A 406 -2.27 25.98 2.94
CA ILE A 406 -1.83 26.25 1.57
C ILE A 406 -0.89 25.13 1.15
N GLY A 407 -1.28 24.35 0.16
CA GLY A 407 -0.56 23.15 -0.27
C GLY A 407 0.80 23.42 -0.90
N ALA A 408 1.57 22.35 -1.04
CA ALA A 408 2.88 22.36 -1.66
C ALA A 408 2.77 22.81 -3.13
N TRP A 409 3.70 23.64 -3.57
CA TRP A 409 3.72 24.23 -4.91
C TRP A 409 2.42 24.97 -5.33
N ALA A 410 1.52 25.33 -4.41
CA ALA A 410 0.18 25.84 -4.74
C ALA A 410 0.18 27.02 -5.72
N PHE A 411 1.10 27.98 -5.59
CA PHE A 411 1.29 29.12 -6.49
C PHE A 411 2.67 29.12 -7.17
N ASN A 412 3.36 27.97 -7.18
CA ASN A 412 4.69 27.87 -7.78
C ASN A 412 4.62 28.14 -9.29
N GLU A 413 5.67 28.76 -9.84
CA GLU A 413 5.75 29.16 -11.26
C GLU A 413 4.70 30.19 -11.71
N CYS A 414 3.95 30.81 -10.78
CA CYS A 414 3.11 31.98 -11.09
C CYS A 414 3.98 33.24 -11.27
N SER A 415 4.77 33.29 -12.33
CA SER A 415 5.86 34.26 -12.54
C SER A 415 5.42 35.73 -12.60
N ASN A 416 4.13 36.03 -12.78
CA ASN A 416 3.57 37.39 -12.71
C ASN A 416 2.87 37.71 -11.38
N LEU A 417 2.80 36.77 -10.42
CA LEU A 417 2.04 36.93 -9.18
C LEU A 417 2.77 37.87 -8.24
N GLN A 418 2.35 39.13 -8.22
CA GLN A 418 3.00 40.20 -7.47
C GLN A 418 2.28 40.53 -6.16
N SER A 419 0.94 40.48 -6.16
CA SER A 419 0.13 40.86 -4.99
C SER A 419 -0.55 39.64 -4.40
N ILE A 420 -0.24 39.34 -3.13
CA ILE A 420 -0.82 38.23 -2.39
C ILE A 420 -1.36 38.79 -1.08
N THR A 421 -2.65 38.60 -0.82
CA THR A 421 -3.25 38.90 0.49
C THR A 421 -3.68 37.60 1.14
N VAL A 422 -3.32 37.42 2.40
CA VAL A 422 -3.65 36.23 3.18
C VAL A 422 -4.18 36.64 4.55
N GLY A 423 -5.13 35.88 5.08
CA GLY A 423 -5.63 36.04 6.44
C GLY A 423 -4.62 35.64 7.50
N ASN A 424 -5.03 35.66 8.76
CA ASN A 424 -4.21 35.34 9.94
C ASN A 424 -4.53 33.96 10.56
N THR A 425 -5.27 33.10 9.85
CA THR A 425 -5.72 31.77 10.30
C THR A 425 -4.88 30.61 9.76
N VAL A 426 -3.90 30.88 8.91
CA VAL A 426 -3.08 29.83 8.30
C VAL A 426 -2.32 29.12 9.43
N THR A 427 -2.25 27.79 9.35
CA THR A 427 -1.47 26.92 10.23
C THR A 427 -0.42 26.12 9.46
N SER A 428 -0.57 25.97 8.13
CA SER A 428 0.43 25.32 7.27
C SER A 428 0.59 25.99 5.90
N ILE A 429 1.84 26.08 5.45
CA ILE A 429 2.22 26.52 4.10
C ILE A 429 3.24 25.52 3.55
N GLY A 430 2.82 24.80 2.52
CA GLY A 430 3.55 23.70 1.93
C GLY A 430 4.81 24.11 1.18
N ILE A 431 5.69 23.13 0.97
CA ILE A 431 6.98 23.34 0.33
C ILE A 431 6.84 24.09 -0.99
N PHE A 432 7.64 25.15 -1.15
CA PHE A 432 7.70 25.97 -2.36
C PHE A 432 6.37 26.57 -2.83
N ALA A 433 5.35 26.69 -1.96
CA ALA A 433 4.02 27.21 -2.31
C ALA A 433 4.06 28.52 -3.12
N PHE A 434 5.01 29.41 -2.86
CA PHE A 434 5.15 30.70 -3.54
C PHE A 434 6.45 30.88 -4.32
N ARG A 435 7.22 29.80 -4.55
CA ARG A 435 8.52 29.88 -5.25
C ARG A 435 8.32 30.31 -6.71
N ASN A 436 9.27 31.07 -7.25
CA ASN A 436 9.24 31.58 -8.63
C ASN A 436 8.01 32.45 -8.96
N THR A 437 7.39 33.08 -7.95
CA THR A 437 6.41 34.15 -8.13
C THR A 437 7.09 35.50 -8.34
N ALA A 438 6.40 36.50 -8.90
CA ALA A 438 6.94 37.87 -8.94
C ALA A 438 7.17 38.42 -7.51
N PHE A 439 6.31 38.06 -6.55
CA PHE A 439 6.46 38.38 -5.14
C PHE A 439 7.75 37.81 -4.54
N PHE A 440 8.04 36.53 -4.79
CA PHE A 440 9.25 35.86 -4.31
C PHE A 440 10.53 36.42 -4.95
N ASN A 441 10.47 36.77 -6.24
CA ASN A 441 11.63 37.25 -6.99
C ASN A 441 11.93 38.75 -6.79
N ASP A 442 11.06 39.49 -6.13
CA ASP A 442 11.28 40.91 -5.84
C ASP A 442 12.10 41.07 -4.55
N ASP A 443 13.36 41.47 -4.69
CA ASP A 443 14.29 41.69 -3.57
C ASP A 443 13.76 42.69 -2.53
N ALA A 444 12.83 43.58 -2.89
CA ALA A 444 12.22 44.53 -1.95
C ALA A 444 11.30 43.85 -0.91
N ASN A 445 10.85 42.62 -1.17
CA ASN A 445 10.02 41.84 -0.25
C ASN A 445 10.85 41.04 0.77
N TRP A 446 12.19 41.02 0.63
CA TRP A 446 13.07 40.28 1.51
C TRP A 446 13.61 41.17 2.63
N GLU A 447 13.30 40.81 3.87
CA GLU A 447 13.76 41.45 5.10
C GLU A 447 15.01 40.70 5.62
N ASP A 448 16.20 41.27 5.42
CA ASP A 448 17.48 40.69 5.86
C ASP A 448 17.71 39.23 5.42
N GLY A 449 17.32 38.93 4.18
CA GLY A 449 17.45 37.59 3.61
C GLY A 449 16.31 36.64 3.95
N ILE A 450 15.24 37.11 4.59
CA ILE A 450 14.03 36.35 4.90
C ILE A 450 12.82 36.92 4.15
N LEU A 451 11.99 36.05 3.61
CA LEU A 451 10.73 36.39 2.95
C LEU A 451 9.57 36.09 3.89
N PHE A 452 8.75 37.11 4.16
CA PHE A 452 7.51 36.96 4.92
C PHE A 452 6.29 37.17 4.03
N LEU A 453 5.24 36.39 4.27
CA LEU A 453 3.90 36.66 3.76
C LEU A 453 3.00 36.98 4.96
N GLY A 454 2.71 38.26 5.20
CA GLY A 454 2.06 38.68 6.45
C GLY A 454 2.92 38.32 7.66
N ASN A 455 2.40 37.49 8.57
CA ASN A 455 3.10 36.99 9.75
C ASN A 455 3.75 35.61 9.55
N TYR A 456 3.74 35.08 8.33
CA TYR A 456 4.29 33.76 8.03
C TYR A 456 5.69 33.90 7.44
N LEU A 457 6.66 33.20 8.01
CA LEU A 457 8.02 33.12 7.47
C LEU A 457 8.02 32.03 6.39
N ILE A 458 8.16 32.40 5.12
CA ILE A 458 7.96 31.47 4.00
C ILE A 458 9.24 31.05 3.28
N ALA A 459 10.34 31.81 3.41
CA ALA A 459 11.63 31.43 2.86
C ALA A 459 12.79 32.22 3.48
N ALA A 460 13.99 31.66 3.44
CA ALA A 460 15.26 32.28 3.74
C ALA A 460 16.16 32.12 2.52
N ARG A 461 17.06 33.07 2.30
CA ARG A 461 18.12 32.93 1.30
C ARG A 461 19.11 31.89 1.79
N GLU A 462 19.50 30.94 0.95
CA GLU A 462 20.55 29.94 1.24
C GLU A 462 21.87 30.57 1.69
N THR A 463 22.11 31.85 1.35
CA THR A 463 23.28 32.63 1.79
C THR A 463 23.20 33.13 3.25
N LEU A 464 22.06 32.94 3.94
CA LEU A 464 21.90 33.30 5.34
C LEU A 464 22.95 32.57 6.18
N SER A 465 23.58 33.29 7.12
CA SER A 465 24.68 32.75 7.91
C SER A 465 24.72 33.30 9.32
N GLY A 466 25.36 32.56 10.23
CA GLY A 466 25.49 32.93 11.63
C GLY A 466 24.20 32.72 12.43
N ALA A 467 24.01 33.52 13.47
CA ALA A 467 22.82 33.46 14.32
C ALA A 467 21.68 34.29 13.74
N TYR A 468 20.45 33.76 13.79
CA TYR A 468 19.25 34.46 13.38
C TYR A 468 18.17 34.44 14.47
N THR A 469 17.45 35.53 14.64
CA THR A 469 16.28 35.62 15.53
C THR A 469 15.05 35.88 14.69
N VAL A 470 14.06 34.98 14.76
CA VAL A 470 12.81 35.11 14.03
C VAL A 470 12.03 36.33 14.53
N ARG A 471 11.38 37.04 13.59
CA ARG A 471 10.64 38.28 13.84
C ARG A 471 9.52 38.05 14.87
N GLN A 472 9.39 38.95 15.84
CA GLN A 472 8.28 38.93 16.79
C GLN A 472 6.93 39.06 16.07
N GLY A 473 5.94 38.27 16.52
CA GLY A 473 4.63 38.18 15.89
C GLY A 473 4.55 37.21 14.70
N THR A 474 5.65 36.53 14.35
CA THR A 474 5.59 35.38 13.45
C THR A 474 4.77 34.26 14.07
N THR A 475 3.89 33.63 13.29
CA THR A 475 3.00 32.56 13.78
C THR A 475 3.34 31.19 13.22
N ILE A 476 4.02 31.14 12.06
CA ILE A 476 4.42 29.91 11.36
C ILE A 476 5.80 30.11 10.72
N ILE A 477 6.61 29.06 10.79
CA ILE A 477 7.76 28.85 9.89
C ILE A 477 7.32 27.81 8.86
N ALA A 478 7.21 28.19 7.59
CA ALA A 478 6.68 27.35 6.53
C ALA A 478 7.60 26.16 6.20
N ASP A 479 7.08 25.23 5.42
CA ASP A 479 7.86 24.11 4.91
C ASP A 479 9.07 24.60 4.10
N ALA A 480 10.22 23.96 4.34
CA ALA A 480 11.51 24.27 3.73
C ALA A 480 11.97 25.74 3.88
N ALA A 481 11.42 26.49 4.85
CA ALA A 481 11.67 27.93 4.94
C ALA A 481 13.16 28.29 5.14
N PHE A 482 13.92 27.52 5.92
CA PHE A 482 15.37 27.66 6.09
C PHE A 482 16.16 26.52 5.43
N ALA A 483 15.53 25.69 4.59
CA ALA A 483 16.23 24.58 3.95
C ALA A 483 17.48 25.07 3.21
N ASP A 484 18.55 24.28 3.29
CA ASP A 484 19.84 24.54 2.66
C ASP A 484 20.54 25.85 3.12
N CYS A 485 20.16 26.43 4.25
CA CYS A 485 20.91 27.51 4.90
C CYS A 485 22.19 26.96 5.58
N ILE A 486 23.13 26.46 4.78
CA ILE A 486 24.29 25.65 5.22
C ILE A 486 25.24 26.36 6.21
N ASN A 487 25.18 27.70 6.29
CA ASN A 487 26.00 28.53 7.17
C ASN A 487 25.24 29.11 8.38
N LEU A 488 23.95 28.78 8.53
CA LEU A 488 23.15 29.17 9.68
C LEU A 488 23.61 28.37 10.90
N THR A 489 23.99 29.05 11.97
CA THR A 489 24.60 28.41 13.15
C THR A 489 23.64 28.29 14.32
N SER A 490 22.67 29.18 14.45
CA SER A 490 21.67 29.13 15.52
C SER A 490 20.41 29.91 15.17
N VAL A 491 19.27 29.47 15.68
CA VAL A 491 17.97 30.11 15.47
C VAL A 491 17.25 30.28 16.79
N THR A 492 16.80 31.50 17.09
CA THR A 492 15.91 31.78 18.22
C THR A 492 14.50 32.05 17.70
N ILE A 493 13.54 31.20 18.08
CA ILE A 493 12.14 31.29 17.68
C ILE A 493 11.34 31.98 18.80
N PRO A 494 10.59 33.07 18.51
CA PRO A 494 9.84 33.79 19.53
C PRO A 494 8.52 33.11 19.89
N GLU A 495 8.04 33.37 21.10
CA GLU A 495 6.67 33.06 21.51
C GLU A 495 5.63 33.55 20.49
N GLY A 496 4.62 32.71 20.26
CA GLY A 496 3.56 32.94 19.27
C GLY A 496 3.75 32.17 17.97
N VAL A 497 4.95 31.64 17.69
CA VAL A 497 5.12 30.62 16.65
C VAL A 497 4.48 29.33 17.13
N THR A 498 3.56 28.79 16.32
CA THR A 498 2.78 27.58 16.67
C THR A 498 3.24 26.36 15.89
N HIS A 499 3.81 26.55 14.69
CA HIS A 499 4.17 25.47 13.79
C HIS A 499 5.52 25.72 13.13
N ILE A 500 6.35 24.68 13.09
CA ILE A 500 7.57 24.56 12.30
C ILE A 500 7.29 23.56 11.18
N GLY A 501 7.33 24.00 9.94
CA GLY A 501 6.96 23.21 8.78
C GLY A 501 7.89 22.04 8.45
N ALA A 502 7.43 21.17 7.56
CA ALA A 502 8.22 20.05 7.08
C ALA A 502 9.48 20.54 6.37
N ASN A 503 10.62 19.87 6.57
CA ASN A 503 11.92 20.26 6.01
C ASN A 503 12.39 21.68 6.39
N ALA A 504 11.77 22.35 7.39
CA ALA A 504 12.00 23.77 7.66
C ALA A 504 13.49 24.14 7.82
N PHE A 505 14.29 23.29 8.46
CA PHE A 505 15.74 23.45 8.64
C PHE A 505 16.55 22.32 7.98
N ALA A 506 15.98 21.61 7.00
CA ALA A 506 16.67 20.52 6.32
C ALA A 506 18.00 21.01 5.71
N ASN A 507 19.06 20.20 5.82
CA ASN A 507 20.42 20.48 5.34
C ASN A 507 21.08 21.74 5.92
N CYS A 508 20.62 22.26 7.06
CA CYS A 508 21.33 23.31 7.79
C CYS A 508 22.55 22.73 8.53
N PHE A 509 23.59 22.31 7.77
CA PHE A 509 24.72 21.55 8.30
C PHE A 509 25.47 22.21 9.45
N ALA A 510 25.50 23.55 9.51
CA ALA A 510 26.15 24.32 10.57
C ALA A 510 25.24 24.64 11.77
N LEU A 511 23.96 24.28 11.72
CA LEU A 511 22.98 24.61 12.75
C LEU A 511 23.28 23.84 14.03
N ALA A 512 23.78 24.53 15.04
CA ALA A 512 24.25 23.94 16.29
C ALA A 512 23.21 24.04 17.43
N SER A 513 22.32 25.03 17.39
CA SER A 513 21.27 25.20 18.40
C SER A 513 20.01 25.85 17.84
N VAL A 514 18.86 25.43 18.34
CA VAL A 514 17.55 26.01 18.02
C VAL A 514 16.78 26.19 19.32
N ASP A 515 16.40 27.43 19.63
CA ASP A 515 15.55 27.72 20.78
C ASP A 515 14.09 27.68 20.33
N ILE A 516 13.36 26.62 20.72
CA ILE A 516 11.95 26.39 20.38
C ILE A 516 11.08 26.78 21.60
N PRO A 517 10.11 27.71 21.46
CA PRO A 517 9.25 28.13 22.56
C PRO A 517 8.09 27.14 22.82
N ASP A 518 7.49 27.23 24.01
CA ASP A 518 6.38 26.37 24.45
C ASP A 518 5.11 26.56 23.59
N SER A 519 5.00 27.68 22.86
CA SER A 519 3.88 27.94 21.95
C SER A 519 3.87 27.03 20.72
N VAL A 520 4.97 26.35 20.39
CA VAL A 520 5.04 25.43 19.25
C VAL A 520 4.33 24.13 19.60
N THR A 521 3.32 23.78 18.80
CA THR A 521 2.52 22.57 18.95
C THR A 521 2.74 21.57 17.81
N GLY A 522 3.42 21.98 16.73
CA GLY A 522 3.69 21.13 15.57
C GLY A 522 5.09 21.32 15.02
N ILE A 523 5.78 20.20 14.77
CA ILE A 523 7.05 20.11 14.05
C ILE A 523 6.83 19.12 12.90
N GLY A 524 7.00 19.59 11.66
CA GLY A 524 6.77 18.78 10.47
C GLY A 524 7.86 17.75 10.21
N ASP A 525 7.55 16.79 9.34
CA ASP A 525 8.48 15.74 8.93
C ASP A 525 9.77 16.33 8.34
N SER A 526 10.91 15.67 8.58
CA SER A 526 12.25 16.13 8.16
C SER A 526 12.65 17.53 8.65
N ALA A 527 11.96 18.14 9.62
CA ALA A 527 12.18 19.55 9.99
C ALA A 527 13.64 19.89 10.33
N PHE A 528 14.40 18.98 10.92
CA PHE A 528 15.82 19.15 11.25
C PHE A 528 16.73 18.14 10.55
N SER A 529 16.26 17.54 9.45
CA SER A 529 17.03 16.53 8.71
C SER A 529 18.39 17.09 8.28
N SER A 530 19.43 16.30 8.49
CA SER A 530 20.83 16.59 8.20
C SER A 530 21.39 17.85 8.88
N CYS A 531 20.81 18.29 10.00
CA CYS A 531 21.42 19.30 10.89
C CYS A 531 22.59 18.67 11.67
N SER A 532 23.67 18.35 10.97
CA SER A 532 24.77 17.53 11.48
C SER A 532 25.60 18.18 12.59
N SER A 533 25.47 19.49 12.80
CA SER A 533 26.10 20.22 13.91
C SER A 533 25.21 20.37 15.15
N LEU A 534 23.93 19.98 15.09
CA LEU A 534 22.98 20.11 16.19
C LEU A 534 23.39 19.16 17.32
N THR A 535 23.66 19.71 18.51
CA THR A 535 24.15 18.91 19.65
C THR A 535 23.07 18.56 20.66
N SER A 536 22.05 19.41 20.79
CA SER A 536 20.92 19.16 21.66
C SER A 536 19.67 19.84 21.16
N ILE A 537 18.51 19.27 21.51
CA ILE A 537 17.21 19.89 21.25
C ILE A 537 16.21 19.56 22.36
N THR A 538 15.36 20.52 22.67
CA THR A 538 14.22 20.35 23.58
C THR A 538 12.94 20.51 22.78
N ILE A 539 12.10 19.47 22.81
CA ILE A 539 10.80 19.46 22.16
C ILE A 539 9.75 19.96 23.16
N PRO A 540 8.90 20.94 22.79
CA PRO A 540 7.94 21.54 23.71
C PRO A 540 6.71 20.64 23.94
N GLU A 541 6.09 20.77 25.12
CA GLU A 541 4.91 20.02 25.60
C GLU A 541 3.67 20.06 24.68
N GLY A 542 3.63 20.98 23.73
CA GLY A 542 2.57 21.04 22.73
C GLY A 542 2.67 19.98 21.63
N VAL A 543 3.84 19.36 21.45
CA VAL A 543 4.13 18.43 20.34
C VAL A 543 3.71 17.01 20.72
N THR A 544 2.91 16.36 19.87
CA THR A 544 2.33 15.04 20.14
C THR A 544 2.97 13.88 19.37
N ARG A 545 3.82 14.18 18.39
CA ARG A 545 4.50 13.20 17.53
C ARG A 545 5.86 13.74 17.13
N ILE A 546 6.87 12.88 17.09
CA ILE A 546 8.10 13.14 16.34
C ILE A 546 7.89 12.61 14.93
N GLY A 547 7.83 13.53 13.96
CA GLY A 547 7.53 13.21 12.57
C GLY A 547 8.58 12.35 11.89
N ASP A 548 8.25 11.87 10.70
CA ASP A 548 9.13 11.01 9.92
C ASP A 548 10.39 11.80 9.55
N TRP A 549 11.54 11.13 9.58
CA TRP A 549 12.85 11.69 9.26
C TRP A 549 13.30 12.95 10.04
N THR A 550 12.61 13.34 11.12
CA THR A 550 12.77 14.67 11.77
C THR A 550 14.22 15.06 12.08
N PHE A 551 15.02 14.13 12.62
CA PHE A 551 16.43 14.31 13.02
C PHE A 551 17.39 13.39 12.25
N VAL A 552 16.99 12.90 11.08
CA VAL A 552 17.85 12.02 10.26
C VAL A 552 19.19 12.68 10.00
N GLY A 553 20.28 11.95 10.21
CA GLY A 553 21.63 12.45 9.93
C GLY A 553 22.12 13.55 10.88
N CYS A 554 21.43 13.81 12.00
CA CYS A 554 21.92 14.67 13.08
C CYS A 554 23.06 13.98 13.86
N GLY A 555 24.20 13.73 13.21
CA GLY A 555 25.28 12.88 13.74
C GLY A 555 25.93 13.35 15.05
N ASN A 556 25.87 14.65 15.36
CA ASN A 556 26.38 15.22 16.62
C ASN A 556 25.31 15.40 17.71
N LEU A 557 24.09 14.91 17.50
CA LEU A 557 23.00 15.05 18.47
C LEU A 557 23.28 14.18 19.69
N GLU A 558 23.67 14.80 20.80
CA GLU A 558 24.05 14.13 22.05
C GLU A 558 22.86 13.95 23.00
N SER A 559 21.92 14.90 22.99
CA SER A 559 20.80 14.96 23.94
C SER A 559 19.51 15.43 23.27
N VAL A 560 18.43 14.67 23.46
CA VAL A 560 17.08 15.03 23.03
C VAL A 560 16.16 14.98 24.24
N VAL A 561 15.45 16.07 24.49
CA VAL A 561 14.41 16.11 25.53
C VAL A 561 13.04 16.03 24.86
N LEU A 562 12.36 14.89 25.05
CA LEU A 562 11.01 14.66 24.58
C LEU A 562 10.00 14.94 25.71
N PRO A 563 8.86 15.58 25.43
CA PRO A 563 7.80 15.80 26.41
C PRO A 563 6.89 14.57 26.55
N ASP A 564 6.14 14.50 27.65
CA ASP A 564 5.19 13.40 27.92
C ASP A 564 4.00 13.38 26.95
N SER A 565 3.78 14.47 26.20
CA SER A 565 2.75 14.60 25.18
C SER A 565 3.02 13.79 23.91
N VAL A 566 4.28 13.38 23.67
CA VAL A 566 4.64 12.59 22.49
C VAL A 566 4.12 11.16 22.60
N THR A 567 3.33 10.76 21.61
CA THR A 567 2.66 9.45 21.53
C THR A 567 3.25 8.54 20.45
N SER A 568 4.00 9.07 19.48
CA SER A 568 4.65 8.25 18.46
C SER A 568 5.98 8.85 17.97
N ILE A 569 6.88 7.98 17.54
CA ILE A 569 8.16 8.31 16.92
C ILE A 569 8.18 7.72 15.51
N GLY A 570 8.17 8.60 14.50
CA GLY A 570 7.99 8.27 13.10
C GLY A 570 9.15 7.55 12.41
N TYR A 571 8.91 7.19 11.14
CA TYR A 571 9.82 6.44 10.29
C TYR A 571 11.19 7.12 10.22
N GLU A 572 12.27 6.38 10.52
CA GLU A 572 13.66 6.88 10.51
C GLU A 572 13.91 8.16 11.33
N ALA A 573 13.03 8.54 12.28
CA ALA A 573 13.05 9.87 12.92
C ALA A 573 14.40 10.32 13.49
N PHE A 574 15.20 9.41 14.06
CA PHE A 574 16.54 9.63 14.61
C PHE A 574 17.62 8.84 13.86
N MET A 575 17.36 8.37 12.65
CA MET A 575 18.31 7.56 11.90
C MET A 575 19.65 8.30 11.74
N GLY A 576 20.75 7.66 12.12
CA GLY A 576 22.10 8.22 12.03
C GLY A 576 22.46 9.27 13.08
N CYS A 577 21.70 9.39 14.18
CA CYS A 577 22.07 10.19 15.36
C CYS A 577 23.22 9.51 16.15
N GLY A 578 24.39 9.40 15.53
CA GLY A 578 25.50 8.57 16.03
C GLY A 578 26.08 8.97 17.39
N SER A 579 25.89 10.22 17.83
CA SER A 579 26.36 10.71 19.14
C SER A 579 25.32 10.58 20.26
N LEU A 580 24.11 10.11 19.97
CA LEU A 580 23.04 10.00 20.96
C LEU A 580 23.36 8.83 21.91
N THR A 581 23.66 9.13 23.18
CA THR A 581 24.13 8.11 24.15
C THR A 581 23.03 7.49 25.00
N SER A 582 21.95 8.24 25.22
CA SER A 582 20.76 7.84 25.95
C SER A 582 19.58 8.68 25.47
N ILE A 583 18.38 8.10 25.49
CA ILE A 583 17.13 8.82 25.29
C ILE A 583 16.11 8.39 26.34
N VAL A 584 15.37 9.36 26.88
CA VAL A 584 14.21 9.10 27.74
C VAL A 584 12.98 9.08 26.84
N LEU A 585 12.36 7.91 26.72
CA LEU A 585 11.13 7.77 25.95
C LEU A 585 9.92 8.27 26.78
N PRO A 586 8.96 8.97 26.16
CA PRO A 586 7.78 9.53 26.84
C PRO A 586 6.88 8.45 27.46
N ALA A 587 6.25 8.76 28.60
CA ALA A 587 5.38 7.81 29.32
C ALA A 587 4.09 7.42 28.57
N ASN A 588 3.67 8.19 27.55
CA ASN A 588 2.48 7.92 26.74
C ASN A 588 2.82 7.46 25.31
N LEU A 589 4.08 7.08 25.05
CA LEU A 589 4.53 6.61 23.74
C LEU A 589 3.85 5.28 23.39
N THR A 590 3.16 5.19 22.26
CA THR A 590 2.44 3.99 21.81
C THR A 590 3.16 3.23 20.70
N SER A 591 3.93 3.90 19.84
CA SER A 591 4.64 3.26 18.73
C SER A 591 6.03 3.82 18.47
N ILE A 592 6.93 2.94 18.04
CA ILE A 592 8.27 3.25 17.52
C ILE A 592 8.34 2.66 16.11
N GLU A 593 8.34 3.53 15.10
CA GLU A 593 8.22 3.12 13.70
C GLU A 593 9.55 2.59 13.10
N ILE A 594 9.46 2.10 11.86
CA ILE A 594 10.54 1.41 11.15
C ILE A 594 11.81 2.27 11.17
N SER A 595 12.93 1.65 11.57
CA SER A 595 14.25 2.28 11.60
C SER A 595 14.37 3.58 12.40
N ALA A 596 13.44 3.86 13.32
CA ALA A 596 13.38 5.12 14.08
C ALA A 596 14.71 5.56 14.71
N PHE A 597 15.49 4.64 15.29
CA PHE A 597 16.81 4.86 15.90
C PHE A 597 17.95 4.17 15.14
N SER A 598 17.73 3.78 13.88
CA SER A 598 18.72 3.06 13.08
C SER A 598 20.04 3.84 12.98
N GLY A 599 21.17 3.20 13.26
CA GLY A 599 22.49 3.83 13.22
C GLY A 599 22.77 4.84 14.36
N CYS A 600 22.03 4.78 15.47
CA CYS A 600 22.40 5.48 16.71
C CYS A 600 23.56 4.76 17.41
N TYR A 601 24.75 4.81 16.81
CA TYR A 601 25.93 4.03 17.24
C TYR A 601 26.32 4.24 18.71
N GLY A 602 26.09 5.43 19.26
CA GLY A 602 26.42 5.76 20.64
C GLY A 602 25.39 5.33 21.68
N LEU A 603 24.19 4.87 21.28
CA LEU A 603 23.08 4.60 22.20
C LEU A 603 23.43 3.40 23.08
N THR A 604 23.59 3.62 24.38
CA THR A 604 24.08 2.58 25.32
C THR A 604 22.96 1.82 26.02
N SER A 605 21.85 2.50 26.28
CA SER A 605 20.69 1.94 26.94
C SER A 605 19.40 2.67 26.54
N VAL A 606 18.28 1.94 26.61
CA VAL A 606 16.94 2.48 26.40
C VAL A 606 15.96 1.78 27.33
N THR A 607 15.00 2.54 27.88
CA THR A 607 13.85 1.99 28.62
C THR A 607 12.61 2.16 27.75
N ILE A 608 11.94 1.06 27.43
CA ILE A 608 10.70 0.99 26.67
C ILE A 608 9.52 1.14 27.66
N PRO A 609 8.74 2.24 27.58
CA PRO A 609 7.61 2.49 28.47
C PRO A 609 6.50 1.43 28.39
N GLU A 610 5.71 1.30 29.45
CA GLU A 610 4.58 0.35 29.49
C GLU A 610 3.50 0.61 28.42
N SER A 611 3.42 1.84 27.91
CA SER A 611 2.44 2.28 26.93
C SER A 611 2.76 1.86 25.50
N VAL A 612 4.00 1.45 25.20
CA VAL A 612 4.40 1.10 23.83
C VAL A 612 3.73 -0.22 23.44
N VAL A 613 3.05 -0.22 22.30
CA VAL A 613 2.28 -1.35 21.77
C VAL A 613 2.99 -2.00 20.59
N SER A 614 3.78 -1.22 19.83
CA SER A 614 4.54 -1.71 18.69
C SER A 614 5.95 -1.12 18.60
N ILE A 615 6.89 -1.97 18.22
CA ILE A 615 8.24 -1.60 17.76
C ILE A 615 8.42 -2.25 16.40
N GLU A 616 8.55 -1.41 15.37
CA GLU A 616 8.59 -1.84 13.98
C GLU A 616 10.01 -2.21 13.51
N ASP A 617 10.10 -2.79 12.32
CA ASP A 617 11.32 -3.40 11.79
C ASP A 617 12.54 -2.45 11.83
N GLY A 618 13.67 -3.00 12.27
CA GLY A 618 14.94 -2.29 12.34
C GLY A 618 14.95 -1.04 13.24
N ALA A 619 13.98 -0.83 14.12
CA ALA A 619 13.88 0.38 14.94
C ALA A 619 15.19 0.76 15.66
N PHE A 620 15.97 -0.21 16.15
CA PHE A 620 17.28 0.00 16.81
C PHE A 620 18.46 -0.64 16.04
N SER A 621 18.24 -0.91 14.77
CA SER A 621 19.22 -1.48 13.84
C SER A 621 20.53 -0.69 13.87
N GLY A 622 21.67 -1.34 14.11
CA GLY A 622 22.98 -0.66 14.09
C GLY A 622 23.28 0.21 15.31
N CYS A 623 22.49 0.13 16.39
CA CYS A 623 22.86 0.69 17.70
C CYS A 623 23.96 -0.17 18.35
N THR A 624 25.19 -0.09 17.85
CA THR A 624 26.28 -1.03 18.19
C THR A 624 26.74 -1.01 19.64
N GLU A 625 26.50 0.09 20.38
CA GLU A 625 26.84 0.21 21.80
C GLU A 625 25.65 -0.11 22.73
N LEU A 626 24.49 -0.49 22.17
CA LEU A 626 23.29 -0.78 22.94
C LEU A 626 23.49 -2.11 23.69
N THR A 627 23.67 -2.01 25.00
CA THR A 627 23.98 -3.17 25.86
C THR A 627 22.91 -3.44 26.91
N SER A 628 21.96 -2.53 27.09
CA SER A 628 20.90 -2.64 28.09
C SER A 628 19.59 -2.05 27.59
N VAL A 629 18.63 -2.91 27.27
CA VAL A 629 17.24 -2.53 26.99
C VAL A 629 16.38 -2.96 28.17
N THR A 630 15.51 -2.10 28.69
CA THR A 630 14.57 -2.47 29.75
C THR A 630 13.15 -2.23 29.29
N PHE A 631 12.29 -3.25 29.37
CA PHE A 631 10.85 -3.10 29.14
C PHE A 631 10.15 -2.89 30.49
N GLU A 632 9.32 -1.86 30.61
CA GLU A 632 8.54 -1.64 31.85
C GLU A 632 7.43 -2.70 32.03
N ASN A 633 6.96 -3.31 30.94
CA ASN A 633 5.98 -4.41 30.97
C ASN A 633 6.41 -5.57 30.04
N PRO A 634 7.31 -6.47 30.45
CA PRO A 634 7.83 -7.54 29.59
C PRO A 634 6.83 -8.68 29.31
N GLU A 635 5.81 -8.87 30.16
CA GLU A 635 4.86 -10.00 30.03
C GLU A 635 3.84 -9.83 28.88
N GLY A 636 3.73 -8.63 28.31
CA GLY A 636 2.76 -8.34 27.24
C GLY A 636 3.29 -8.56 25.82
N TRP A 637 4.61 -8.64 25.63
CA TRP A 637 5.22 -8.56 24.31
C TRP A 637 5.54 -9.94 23.72
N TYR A 638 5.17 -10.14 22.46
CA TYR A 638 5.59 -11.29 21.65
C TYR A 638 6.19 -10.79 20.32
N VAL A 639 7.24 -11.45 19.84
CA VAL A 639 7.79 -11.24 18.49
C VAL A 639 7.12 -12.22 17.54
N SER A 640 6.64 -11.76 16.38
CA SER A 640 5.96 -12.62 15.39
C SER A 640 6.84 -13.81 14.98
N GLU A 641 6.24 -15.00 14.83
CA GLU A 641 6.91 -16.26 14.42
C GLU A 641 7.38 -16.25 12.95
N ASP A 642 7.28 -15.12 12.24
CA ASP A 642 7.54 -14.96 10.80
C ASP A 642 9.03 -15.01 10.41
N ALA A 643 9.91 -15.45 11.32
CA ALA A 643 11.29 -15.77 10.98
C ALA A 643 11.36 -17.17 10.33
N GLU A 644 11.47 -17.21 9.00
CA GLU A 644 12.09 -18.37 8.35
C GLU A 644 13.46 -18.60 9.02
N ALA A 645 13.54 -19.70 9.79
CA ALA A 645 14.63 -20.13 10.69
C ALA A 645 14.61 -19.63 12.17
N GLY A 646 13.61 -20.08 12.94
CA GLY A 646 13.89 -20.86 14.16
C GLY A 646 14.35 -20.13 15.44
N THR A 647 13.96 -18.87 15.67
CA THR A 647 14.17 -18.23 16.98
C THR A 647 12.84 -17.77 17.56
N VAL A 648 12.25 -18.59 18.43
CA VAL A 648 11.14 -18.17 19.31
C VAL A 648 11.77 -17.34 20.43
N ILE A 649 11.24 -16.15 20.70
CA ILE A 649 11.66 -15.29 21.82
C ILE A 649 10.56 -15.32 22.86
N GLU A 650 10.83 -15.90 24.02
CA GLU A 650 9.85 -15.94 25.10
C GLU A 650 9.88 -14.61 25.88
N SER A 651 8.75 -14.21 26.48
CA SER A 651 8.69 -13.00 27.33
C SER A 651 9.76 -12.94 28.43
N ASP A 652 10.22 -14.09 28.91
CA ASP A 652 11.34 -14.21 29.85
C ASP A 652 12.68 -13.70 29.26
N ASP A 653 12.89 -13.82 27.95
CA ASP A 653 14.10 -13.34 27.27
C ASP A 653 14.15 -11.80 27.19
N LEU A 654 12.97 -11.15 27.18
CA LEU A 654 12.85 -9.68 27.24
C LEU A 654 13.07 -9.12 28.65
N SER A 655 13.06 -9.97 29.68
CA SER A 655 13.34 -9.58 31.07
C SER A 655 14.83 -9.40 31.37
N ASP A 656 15.73 -10.01 30.56
CA ASP A 656 17.17 -9.81 30.65
C ASP A 656 17.63 -8.65 29.75
N PRO A 657 18.19 -7.55 30.30
CA PRO A 657 18.46 -6.36 29.51
C PRO A 657 19.48 -6.52 28.38
N ALA A 658 20.44 -7.43 28.52
CA ALA A 658 21.47 -7.67 27.50
C ALA A 658 20.92 -8.51 26.35
N THR A 659 20.06 -9.49 26.67
CA THR A 659 19.37 -10.34 25.70
C THR A 659 18.37 -9.52 24.90
N ALA A 660 17.56 -8.69 25.56
CA ALA A 660 16.68 -7.71 24.94
C ALA A 660 17.43 -6.75 23.99
N ALA A 661 18.60 -6.24 24.40
CA ALA A 661 19.44 -5.40 23.57
C ALA A 661 19.85 -6.08 22.27
N ARG A 662 20.35 -7.32 22.36
CA ARG A 662 20.74 -8.10 21.19
C ARG A 662 19.57 -8.29 20.21
N TYR A 663 18.36 -8.56 20.71
CA TYR A 663 17.19 -8.73 19.85
C TYR A 663 16.82 -7.48 19.08
N LEU A 664 16.78 -6.32 19.74
CA LEU A 664 16.47 -5.06 19.07
C LEU A 664 17.54 -4.62 18.05
N THR A 665 18.81 -4.99 18.24
CA THR A 665 19.91 -4.63 17.33
C THR A 665 20.11 -5.60 16.16
N ASP A 666 19.82 -6.89 16.35
CA ASP A 666 20.09 -7.96 15.38
C ASP A 666 18.96 -8.13 14.34
N MET A 667 17.95 -7.25 14.31
CA MET A 667 16.91 -7.16 13.27
C MET A 667 17.47 -6.71 11.89
N TYR A 668 18.61 -7.27 11.47
CA TYR A 668 19.30 -6.95 10.24
C TYR A 668 19.13 -8.08 9.20
N TYR A 669 18.48 -7.74 8.10
CA TYR A 669 18.73 -8.28 6.75
C TYR A 669 18.20 -9.66 6.33
N TYR A 670 17.28 -10.28 7.09
CA TYR A 670 16.55 -11.46 6.62
C TYR A 670 15.05 -11.31 6.89
N CYS A 671 14.30 -11.07 5.81
CA CYS A 671 12.84 -11.11 5.67
C CYS A 671 12.03 -9.98 6.35
N TYR A 672 11.06 -9.47 5.59
CA TYR A 672 10.33 -8.20 5.73
C TYR A 672 9.36 -8.08 6.94
N HIS A 673 9.39 -8.94 7.96
CA HIS A 673 8.25 -9.08 8.90
C HIS A 673 8.58 -9.40 10.37
N ASN A 674 9.72 -8.96 10.92
CA ASN A 674 9.93 -9.10 12.37
C ASN A 674 9.31 -7.90 13.10
N TRP A 675 8.14 -8.06 13.74
CA TRP A 675 7.52 -7.02 14.57
C TRP A 675 7.39 -7.50 16.01
N ILE A 676 7.51 -6.60 16.98
CA ILE A 676 7.18 -6.88 18.39
C ILE A 676 5.82 -6.23 18.69
N ARG A 677 4.81 -7.03 19.05
CA ARG A 677 3.44 -6.57 19.37
C ARG A 677 2.92 -7.13 20.69
N LEU A 678 1.96 -6.42 21.29
CA LEU A 678 1.20 -6.90 22.44
C LEU A 678 0.09 -7.89 22.03
N SER A 679 -0.15 -8.94 22.83
CA SER A 679 -1.16 -9.99 22.61
C SER A 679 -2.62 -9.54 22.74
#